data_AF-A0A1Z1MNK8-F1
#
_entry.id   AF-A0A1Z1MNK8-F1
#
_cell.length_a   1.000
_cell.length_b   1.000
_cell.length_c   1.000
_cell.angle_alpha   90.00
_cell.angle_beta   90.00
_cell.angle_gamma   90.00
#
_symmetry.space_group_name_H-M   'P 1'
#
loop_
_entity.id
_entity.type
_entity.pdbx_description
1 polymer ?
#
loop_
_entity_poly.entity_id
_entity_poly.type
_entity_poly.pdbx_seq_one_letter_code
_entity_poly.pdbx_strand_id
1 'polypeptide(L)'
;MTQLENYFDYVKISLASPDKIRSWGERTLPNGQIVGEVTKPETINYRTLKPEMDGLFCERIFGPVKDWECHCGKYKRFRYKGIVCERCGVEITESKVRRHRMAYIELAAPVTHVWYLKGSTSYISLALDLTVKEVEKIVYFHSYVVLNPGNYSKLQYKQLLEGYEWRSLEDQLYHKSNESFDIEVGIGAEAIYRLLKDIDLNSSVEILREEALKPPKSYKKVSTKFNKKMKRLRLLENFISTGAELSWMIFSVIPVIPPDLRPMVQLDGGRFATADLNEFYRRIINRNNRLARLKAILAPEIIIRNEKRMLQEAVDSLMDNGRRGRTVVGSNNRPLKSLSDIIEGKQGRFRQNLLGKRVDYSGRSVIVVGPNLKLHQCGLPKEMALELFQPFVIHRLIVQGLVNNIKAAKKLIQKNDILVWDVLEEVIHGHPVLLNRAPTLHRLGIQAFEPILVDGRAIKLHPLVCPAFNADFDGDQMAVHIPLSLEAQSEARLLMLAPHNFLSPATGSPILMPSQDMVLGCYYLTTSNPSAVKGKNHVFSNVEDAIMSYNNNQIALHSFIWVRFDGLLELFDDKNMLSIKTILDINGNKLIYYANRIVKLDSEGNKLAQYIRTTVGRILFNNVIKNSLIT
;
A
#
# COMPACT_ATOMS: atom_id res chain seq x y z
N MET A 1 -29.49 -14.22 11.25
CA MET A 1 -28.42 -14.02 12.25
C MET A 1 -27.49 -12.97 11.70
N THR A 2 -27.67 -11.73 12.15
CA THR A 2 -26.72 -10.62 11.96
C THR A 2 -25.37 -11.10 12.47
N GLN A 3 -24.39 -11.25 11.58
CA GLN A 3 -23.01 -11.46 11.99
C GLN A 3 -22.64 -10.24 12.83
N LEU A 4 -22.49 -10.44 14.14
CA LEU A 4 -21.82 -9.47 15.00
C LEU A 4 -20.42 -9.31 14.41
N GLU A 5 -20.20 -8.20 13.72
CA GLU A 5 -18.89 -7.80 13.28
C GLU A 5 -18.07 -7.58 14.55
N ASN A 6 -17.16 -8.52 14.84
CA ASN A 6 -16.20 -8.39 15.92
C ASN A 6 -15.18 -7.32 15.50
N TYR A 7 -15.55 -6.05 15.68
CA TYR A 7 -14.62 -4.94 15.61
C TYR A 7 -13.58 -5.12 16.74
N PHE A 8 -12.31 -5.05 16.38
CA PHE A 8 -11.20 -5.06 17.33
C PHE A 8 -10.63 -3.65 17.41
N ASP A 9 -10.40 -3.15 18.62
CA ASP A 9 -9.85 -1.80 18.83
C ASP A 9 -8.32 -1.79 18.80
N TYR A 10 -7.69 -2.93 19.11
CA TYR A 10 -6.23 -3.06 19.18
C TYR A 10 -5.74 -4.36 18.57
N VAL A 11 -4.50 -4.31 18.04
CA VAL A 11 -3.77 -5.46 17.54
C VAL A 11 -2.53 -5.64 18.40
N LYS A 12 -2.39 -6.83 19.00
CA LYS A 12 -1.22 -7.21 19.80
C LYS A 12 -0.39 -8.25 19.05
N ILE A 13 0.94 -8.10 19.11
CA ILE A 13 1.90 -9.09 18.62
C ILE A 13 2.59 -9.72 19.83
N SER A 14 2.68 -11.04 19.86
CA SER A 14 3.37 -11.80 20.90
C SER A 14 4.16 -12.96 20.29
N LEU A 15 5.13 -13.49 21.04
CA LEU A 15 5.70 -14.80 20.74
C LEU A 15 4.60 -15.87 20.80
N ALA A 16 4.73 -16.88 19.96
CA ALA A 16 3.83 -18.03 19.93
C ALA A 16 4.50 -19.22 20.62
N SER A 17 3.85 -19.76 21.66
CA SER A 17 4.30 -21.01 22.27
C SER A 17 4.07 -22.20 21.32
N PRO A 18 4.80 -23.30 21.48
CA PRO A 18 4.56 -24.53 20.72
C PRO A 18 3.09 -25.00 20.78
N ASP A 19 2.49 -24.97 21.97
CA ASP A 19 1.09 -25.39 22.15
C ASP A 19 0.11 -24.45 21.46
N LYS A 20 0.43 -23.14 21.41
CA LYS A 20 -0.35 -22.17 20.65
C LYS A 20 -0.26 -22.43 19.15
N ILE A 21 0.93 -22.77 18.63
CA ILE A 21 1.10 -23.16 17.23
C ILE A 21 0.30 -24.42 16.91
N ARG A 22 0.32 -25.43 17.78
CA ARG A 22 -0.52 -26.62 17.65
C ARG A 22 -2.00 -26.25 17.64
N SER A 23 -2.46 -25.41 18.56
CA SER A 23 -3.87 -24.97 18.61
C SER A 23 -4.39 -24.29 17.34
N TRP A 24 -3.51 -23.69 16.53
CA TRP A 24 -3.89 -23.07 15.25
C TRP A 24 -4.11 -24.08 14.13
N GLY A 25 -3.39 -25.20 14.17
CA GLY A 25 -3.47 -26.24 13.14
C GLY A 25 -4.26 -27.48 13.56
N GLU A 26 -4.29 -27.79 14.85
CA GLU A 26 -5.08 -28.88 15.43
C GLU A 26 -6.56 -28.56 15.37
N ARG A 27 -7.32 -29.56 14.97
CA ARG A 27 -8.76 -29.48 14.88
C ARG A 27 -9.37 -30.82 15.20
N THR A 28 -10.38 -30.81 16.05
CA THR A 28 -11.25 -31.93 16.28
C THR A 28 -12.34 -31.95 15.21
N LEU A 29 -12.35 -33.01 14.41
CA LEU A 29 -13.44 -33.28 13.48
C LEU A 29 -14.70 -33.71 14.25
N PRO A 30 -15.91 -33.56 13.65
CA PRO A 30 -17.17 -34.02 14.26
C PRO A 30 -17.19 -35.49 14.70
N ASN A 31 -16.32 -36.33 14.15
CA ASN A 31 -16.16 -37.74 14.54
C ASN A 31 -15.20 -37.95 15.73
N GLY A 32 -14.68 -36.87 16.35
CA GLY A 32 -13.72 -36.91 17.46
C GLY A 32 -12.25 -37.04 17.04
N GLN A 33 -11.95 -37.16 15.74
CA GLN A 33 -10.58 -37.31 15.28
C GLN A 33 -9.82 -35.97 15.28
N ILE A 34 -8.63 -35.94 15.87
CA ILE A 34 -7.73 -34.79 15.79
C ILE A 34 -6.98 -34.84 14.45
N VAL A 35 -7.03 -33.73 13.71
CA VAL A 35 -6.32 -33.52 12.43
C VAL A 35 -5.57 -32.20 12.47
N GLY A 36 -4.49 -32.07 11.73
CA GLY A 36 -3.71 -30.82 11.69
C GLY A 36 -2.25 -30.99 11.32
N GLU A 37 -1.69 -32.18 11.57
CA GLU A 37 -0.30 -32.50 11.25
C GLU A 37 -0.11 -32.88 9.78
N VAL A 38 0.87 -32.27 9.12
CA VAL A 38 1.31 -32.65 7.77
C VAL A 38 2.53 -33.56 7.86
N THR A 39 2.36 -34.82 7.49
CA THR A 39 3.42 -35.84 7.60
C THR A 39 4.10 -36.11 6.26
N LYS A 40 3.38 -35.99 5.14
CA LYS A 40 3.91 -36.29 3.81
C LYS A 40 4.32 -35.03 3.04
N PRO A 41 5.43 -35.09 2.28
CA PRO A 41 5.91 -33.97 1.46
C PRO A 41 5.12 -33.79 0.15
N GLU A 42 4.26 -34.76 -0.17
CA GLU A 42 3.50 -34.84 -1.42
C GLU A 42 2.45 -33.73 -1.51
N THR A 43 2.18 -33.27 -2.72
CA THR A 43 1.21 -32.18 -2.97
C THR A 43 -0.07 -32.71 -3.62
N ILE A 44 0.02 -33.09 -4.88
CA ILE A 44 -1.09 -33.52 -5.73
C ILE A 44 -0.66 -34.78 -6.48
N ASN A 45 -1.59 -35.70 -6.67
CA ASN A 45 -1.37 -36.89 -7.48
C ASN A 45 -1.22 -36.52 -8.96
N TYR A 46 -0.15 -36.99 -9.59
CA TYR A 46 0.17 -36.65 -10.99
C TYR A 46 -0.85 -37.17 -12.02
N ARG A 47 -1.60 -38.25 -11.72
CA ARG A 47 -2.60 -38.80 -12.65
C ARG A 47 -3.98 -38.19 -12.44
N THR A 48 -4.43 -38.13 -11.20
CA THR A 48 -5.81 -37.73 -10.87
C THR A 48 -5.95 -36.22 -10.64
N LEU A 49 -4.84 -35.50 -10.48
CA LEU A 49 -4.78 -34.09 -10.11
C LEU A 49 -5.49 -33.77 -8.79
N LYS A 50 -5.76 -34.80 -7.98
CA LYS A 50 -6.37 -34.65 -6.66
C LYS A 50 -5.28 -34.49 -5.58
N PRO A 51 -5.54 -33.69 -4.52
CA PRO A 51 -4.60 -33.57 -3.41
C PRO A 51 -4.30 -34.91 -2.75
N GLU A 52 -3.03 -35.14 -2.39
CA GLU A 52 -2.64 -36.34 -1.65
C GLU A 52 -3.08 -36.26 -0.18
N MET A 53 -3.42 -37.40 0.41
CA MET A 53 -3.79 -37.49 1.82
C MET A 53 -2.56 -37.33 2.71
N ASP A 54 -2.70 -36.57 3.78
CA ASP A 54 -1.62 -36.18 4.72
C ASP A 54 -0.46 -35.38 4.10
N GLY A 55 -0.63 -34.95 2.84
CA GLY A 55 0.28 -34.08 2.13
C GLY A 55 -0.01 -32.59 2.37
N LEU A 56 0.77 -31.75 1.68
CA LEU A 56 0.71 -30.29 1.78
C LEU A 56 -0.61 -29.67 1.29
N PHE A 57 -1.45 -30.40 0.55
CA PHE A 57 -2.74 -29.91 0.06
C PHE A 57 -3.93 -30.74 0.58
N CYS A 58 -3.69 -31.61 1.56
CA CYS A 58 -4.65 -32.59 2.07
C CYS A 58 -6.01 -31.98 2.39
N GLU A 59 -7.07 -32.55 1.82
CA GLU A 59 -8.45 -32.08 2.04
C GLU A 59 -8.97 -32.37 3.44
N ARG A 60 -8.46 -33.42 4.12
CA ARG A 60 -8.83 -33.75 5.50
C ARG A 60 -8.39 -32.66 6.49
N ILE A 61 -7.19 -32.14 6.28
CA ILE A 61 -6.56 -31.10 7.12
C ILE A 61 -7.15 -29.72 6.77
N PHE A 62 -7.03 -29.31 5.51
CA PHE A 62 -7.34 -27.94 5.09
C PHE A 62 -8.81 -27.72 4.70
N GLY A 63 -9.58 -28.79 4.45
CA GLY A 63 -10.95 -28.72 3.94
C GLY A 63 -11.08 -29.08 2.46
N PRO A 64 -12.30 -29.19 1.92
CA PRO A 64 -12.57 -29.71 0.59
C PRO A 64 -12.17 -28.73 -0.53
N VAL A 65 -11.72 -29.23 -1.68
CA VAL A 65 -11.37 -28.38 -2.84
C VAL A 65 -12.60 -27.77 -3.50
N LYS A 66 -13.73 -28.49 -3.49
CA LYS A 66 -15.00 -28.06 -4.08
C LYS A 66 -16.04 -27.86 -2.99
N ASP A 67 -16.92 -26.89 -3.19
CA ASP A 67 -17.98 -26.60 -2.22
C ASP A 67 -18.92 -27.80 -2.04
N TRP A 68 -19.14 -28.20 -0.78
CA TRP A 68 -20.08 -29.25 -0.41
C TRP A 68 -19.81 -30.62 -1.07
N GLU A 69 -18.57 -30.91 -1.44
CA GLU A 69 -18.15 -32.17 -2.05
C GLU A 69 -16.91 -32.72 -1.32
N CYS A 70 -16.96 -34.01 -0.95
CA CYS A 70 -15.80 -34.70 -0.36
C CYS A 70 -14.83 -35.21 -1.43
N HIS A 71 -13.57 -35.43 -1.07
CA HIS A 71 -12.50 -35.90 -1.97
C HIS A 71 -12.87 -37.12 -2.84
N CYS A 72 -13.52 -38.12 -2.24
CA CYS A 72 -13.92 -39.35 -2.94
C CYS A 72 -15.19 -39.21 -3.78
N GLY A 73 -15.96 -38.13 -3.61
CA GLY A 73 -17.22 -37.89 -4.30
C GLY A 73 -18.42 -38.72 -3.80
N LYS A 74 -18.30 -39.49 -2.71
CA LYS A 74 -19.42 -40.23 -2.08
C LYS A 74 -20.53 -39.28 -1.65
N TYR A 75 -20.15 -38.22 -0.96
CA TYR A 75 -21.06 -37.16 -0.53
C TYR A 75 -20.87 -35.91 -1.38
N LYS A 76 -21.99 -35.43 -1.95
CA LYS A 76 -22.08 -34.23 -2.77
C LYS A 76 -23.36 -33.46 -2.40
N ARG A 77 -23.33 -32.15 -2.61
CA ARG A 77 -24.44 -31.19 -2.37
C ARG A 77 -24.57 -30.78 -0.89
N PHE A 78 -25.25 -29.65 -0.70
CA PHE A 78 -25.45 -28.98 0.59
C PHE A 78 -26.10 -29.85 1.69
N ARG A 79 -26.92 -30.85 1.33
CA ARG A 79 -27.66 -31.69 2.29
C ARG A 79 -26.79 -32.41 3.33
N TYR A 80 -25.52 -32.66 3.01
CA TYR A 80 -24.58 -33.37 3.88
C TYR A 80 -23.64 -32.43 4.66
N LYS A 81 -24.03 -31.16 4.80
CA LYS A 81 -23.28 -30.14 5.54
C LYS A 81 -22.87 -30.64 6.94
N GLY A 82 -21.58 -30.51 7.26
CA GLY A 82 -21.03 -30.86 8.57
C GLY A 82 -20.78 -32.34 8.80
N ILE A 83 -21.12 -33.21 7.86
CA ILE A 83 -20.82 -34.65 7.94
C ILE A 83 -19.36 -34.88 7.48
N VAL A 84 -18.65 -35.76 8.20
CA VAL A 84 -17.32 -36.23 7.82
C VAL A 84 -17.47 -37.51 7.01
N CYS A 85 -16.83 -37.58 5.85
CA CYS A 85 -16.92 -38.74 4.99
C CYS A 85 -16.14 -39.94 5.56
N GLU A 86 -16.80 -41.06 5.85
CA GLU A 86 -16.18 -42.31 6.34
C GLU A 86 -15.03 -42.83 5.47
N ARG A 87 -15.12 -42.67 4.14
CA ARG A 87 -14.10 -43.18 3.21
C ARG A 87 -12.82 -42.36 3.14
N CYS A 88 -12.92 -41.03 3.25
CA CYS A 88 -11.78 -40.13 3.02
C CYS A 88 -11.46 -39.19 4.19
N GLY A 89 -12.28 -39.19 5.24
CA GLY A 89 -12.12 -38.31 6.40
C GLY A 89 -12.31 -36.82 6.11
N VAL A 90 -12.77 -36.45 4.92
CA VAL A 90 -12.99 -35.04 4.55
C VAL A 90 -14.35 -34.58 5.06
N GLU A 91 -14.33 -33.45 5.75
CA GLU A 91 -15.51 -32.75 6.24
C GLU A 91 -16.17 -31.94 5.11
N ILE A 92 -17.49 -32.09 4.96
CA ILE A 92 -18.26 -31.45 3.90
C ILE A 92 -18.60 -30.02 4.32
N THR A 93 -17.85 -29.07 3.77
CA THR A 93 -17.95 -27.62 4.03
C THR A 93 -17.69 -26.84 2.74
N GLU A 94 -17.71 -25.51 2.82
CA GLU A 94 -17.30 -24.62 1.72
C GLU A 94 -15.79 -24.69 1.52
N SER A 95 -15.33 -24.57 0.27
CA SER A 95 -13.91 -24.54 -0.08
C SER A 95 -13.17 -23.34 0.50
N LYS A 96 -13.86 -22.23 0.78
CA LYS A 96 -13.31 -21.00 1.37
C LYS A 96 -12.54 -21.25 2.68
N VAL A 97 -12.88 -22.30 3.43
CA VAL A 97 -12.17 -22.66 4.66
C VAL A 97 -10.69 -22.97 4.43
N ARG A 98 -10.32 -23.43 3.22
CA ARG A 98 -8.94 -23.73 2.81
C ARG A 98 -8.02 -22.51 2.78
N ARG A 99 -8.57 -21.31 2.79
CA ARG A 99 -7.81 -20.06 2.91
C ARG A 99 -7.47 -19.68 4.35
N HIS A 100 -8.21 -20.22 5.32
CA HIS A 100 -8.13 -19.83 6.72
C HIS A 100 -7.53 -20.92 7.62
N ARG A 101 -7.76 -22.20 7.31
CA ARG A 101 -7.26 -23.34 8.12
C ARG A 101 -5.75 -23.50 7.96
N MET A 102 -5.03 -23.39 9.07
CA MET A 102 -3.59 -23.67 9.14
C MET A 102 -3.36 -25.15 9.44
N ALA A 103 -2.11 -25.57 9.33
CA ALA A 103 -1.65 -26.88 9.78
C ALA A 103 -0.33 -26.70 10.53
N TYR A 104 0.27 -27.79 10.98
CA TYR A 104 1.61 -27.76 11.57
C TYR A 104 2.45 -28.98 11.16
N ILE A 105 3.76 -28.87 11.38
CA ILE A 105 4.74 -29.95 11.23
C ILE A 105 5.43 -30.09 12.59
N GLU A 106 5.35 -31.28 13.19
CA GLU A 106 6.09 -31.61 14.41
C GLU A 106 7.54 -31.91 14.04
N LEU A 107 8.50 -31.20 14.63
CA LEU A 107 9.91 -31.41 14.32
C LEU A 107 10.50 -32.53 15.17
N ALA A 108 11.24 -33.44 14.52
CA ALA A 108 11.94 -34.52 15.19
C ALA A 108 13.10 -34.03 16.07
N ALA A 109 13.58 -32.81 15.87
CA ALA A 109 14.53 -32.12 16.74
C ALA A 109 14.22 -30.62 16.76
N PRO A 110 14.43 -29.92 17.89
CA PRO A 110 14.19 -28.49 17.97
C PRO A 110 15.15 -27.73 17.06
N VAL A 111 14.70 -26.58 16.56
CA VAL A 111 15.39 -25.75 15.57
C VAL A 111 15.33 -24.29 16.02
N THR A 112 16.45 -23.58 16.01
CA THR A 112 16.47 -22.17 16.42
C THR A 112 15.80 -21.28 15.36
N HIS A 113 15.07 -20.25 15.78
CA HIS A 113 14.49 -19.31 14.83
C HIS A 113 15.56 -18.32 14.32
N VAL A 114 15.74 -18.27 13.00
CA VAL A 114 16.76 -17.42 12.35
C VAL A 114 16.64 -15.92 12.69
N TRP A 115 15.44 -15.37 12.91
CA TRP A 115 15.25 -13.96 13.26
C TRP A 115 15.83 -13.61 14.64
N TYR A 116 15.68 -14.51 15.63
CA TYR A 116 16.22 -14.30 16.97
C TYR A 116 17.71 -14.65 17.07
N LEU A 117 18.22 -15.47 16.15
CA LEU A 117 19.63 -15.83 16.04
C LEU A 117 20.46 -14.78 15.27
N LYS A 118 20.05 -14.42 14.05
CA LYS A 118 20.78 -13.56 13.10
C LYS A 118 20.09 -12.22 12.82
N GLY A 119 19.24 -11.77 13.75
CA GLY A 119 18.65 -10.43 13.75
C GLY A 119 19.70 -9.31 13.78
N SER A 120 19.28 -8.06 13.57
CA SER A 120 20.14 -6.88 13.81
C SER A 120 20.74 -6.90 15.23
N THR A 121 19.93 -7.34 16.19
CA THR A 121 20.38 -7.82 17.49
C THR A 121 20.00 -9.29 17.65
N SER A 122 20.99 -10.14 17.97
CA SER A 122 20.74 -11.54 18.28
C SER A 122 20.23 -11.68 19.72
N TYR A 123 18.91 -11.84 19.86
CA TYR A 123 18.24 -11.95 21.15
C TYR A 123 18.65 -13.19 21.93
N ILE A 124 18.90 -14.32 21.23
CA ILE A 124 19.41 -15.56 21.85
C ILE A 124 20.80 -15.33 22.46
N SER A 125 21.71 -14.70 21.71
CA SER A 125 23.05 -14.41 22.23
C SER A 125 23.03 -13.45 23.43
N LEU A 126 22.11 -12.47 23.39
CA LEU A 126 21.97 -11.48 24.45
C LEU A 126 21.40 -12.12 25.73
N ALA A 127 20.42 -13.02 25.61
CA ALA A 127 19.85 -13.74 26.74
C ALA A 127 20.89 -14.65 27.43
N LEU A 128 21.65 -15.41 26.63
CA LEU A 128 22.68 -16.34 27.12
C LEU A 128 23.95 -15.65 27.62
N ASP A 129 24.14 -14.38 27.29
CA ASP A 129 25.38 -13.59 27.44
C ASP A 129 26.59 -14.13 26.65
N LEU A 130 26.35 -14.88 25.58
CA LEU A 130 27.38 -15.36 24.66
C LEU A 130 27.60 -14.36 23.52
N THR A 131 28.66 -14.56 22.73
CA THR A 131 28.82 -13.83 21.46
C THR A 131 27.99 -14.47 20.36
N VAL A 132 27.60 -13.70 19.34
CA VAL A 132 26.80 -14.22 18.21
C VAL A 132 27.54 -15.37 17.51
N LYS A 133 28.86 -15.26 17.35
CA LYS A 133 29.70 -16.29 16.71
C LYS A 133 29.74 -17.58 17.52
N GLU A 134 29.81 -17.50 18.85
CA GLU A 134 29.76 -18.67 19.74
C GLU A 134 28.42 -19.40 19.61
N VAL A 135 27.30 -18.67 19.65
CA VAL A 135 25.98 -19.28 19.50
C VAL A 135 25.83 -19.94 18.12
N GLU A 136 26.30 -19.30 17.04
CA GLU A 136 26.27 -19.90 15.70
C GLU A 136 27.12 -21.19 15.61
N LYS A 137 28.30 -21.22 16.24
CA LYS A 137 29.13 -22.43 16.32
C LYS A 137 28.39 -23.58 17.00
N ILE A 138 27.61 -23.30 18.05
CA ILE A 138 26.80 -24.30 18.75
C ILE A 138 25.63 -24.77 17.89
N VAL A 139 24.84 -23.84 17.32
CA VAL A 139 23.65 -24.16 16.48
C VAL A 139 24.02 -25.04 15.29
N TYR A 140 25.13 -24.73 14.62
CA TYR A 140 25.56 -25.43 13.40
C TYR A 140 26.51 -26.60 13.62
N PHE A 141 26.54 -27.13 14.85
CA PHE A 141 27.27 -28.35 15.23
C PHE A 141 28.79 -28.27 15.03
N HIS A 142 29.40 -27.10 15.28
CA HIS A 142 30.85 -26.93 15.22
C HIS A 142 31.53 -27.06 16.60
N SER A 143 30.89 -26.54 17.65
CA SER A 143 31.39 -26.58 19.03
C SER A 143 30.31 -27.08 19.98
N TYR A 144 30.73 -27.74 21.04
CA TYR A 144 29.87 -28.14 22.14
C TYR A 144 29.78 -27.03 23.19
N VAL A 145 28.76 -27.11 24.03
CA VAL A 145 28.57 -26.22 25.18
C VAL A 145 28.30 -27.04 26.44
N VAL A 146 28.95 -26.66 27.53
CA VAL A 146 28.74 -27.29 28.84
C VAL A 146 27.39 -26.85 29.40
N LEU A 147 26.48 -27.81 29.59
CA LEU A 147 25.16 -27.61 30.20
C LEU A 147 25.24 -27.77 31.71
N ASN A 148 25.95 -28.80 32.19
CA ASN A 148 26.21 -29.01 33.60
C ASN A 148 27.70 -29.36 33.78
N PRO A 149 28.49 -28.52 34.47
CA PRO A 149 29.90 -28.83 34.74
C PRO A 149 30.10 -29.93 35.80
N GLY A 150 29.04 -30.34 36.51
CA GLY A 150 29.12 -31.33 37.59
C GLY A 150 30.13 -30.90 38.68
N ASN A 151 30.80 -31.89 39.28
CA ASN A 151 31.82 -31.66 40.32
C ASN A 151 33.23 -31.40 39.76
N TYR A 152 33.37 -31.25 38.45
CA TYR A 152 34.68 -31.10 37.82
C TYR A 152 35.12 -29.63 37.76
N SER A 153 36.06 -29.27 38.64
CA SER A 153 36.48 -27.88 38.88
C SER A 153 37.07 -27.15 37.66
N LYS A 154 37.50 -27.85 36.61
CA LYS A 154 38.07 -27.22 35.40
C LYS A 154 37.02 -26.85 34.34
N LEU A 155 35.77 -27.29 34.46
CA LEU A 155 34.71 -26.97 33.52
C LEU A 155 33.81 -25.88 34.09
N GLN A 156 33.45 -24.90 33.24
CA GLN A 156 32.54 -23.84 33.60
C GLN A 156 31.22 -23.97 32.82
N TYR A 157 30.13 -23.58 33.46
CA TYR A 157 28.83 -23.48 32.79
C TYR A 157 28.90 -22.52 31.59
N LYS A 158 28.30 -22.91 30.46
CA LYS A 158 28.37 -22.19 29.16
C LYS A 158 29.75 -22.10 28.52
N GLN A 159 30.75 -22.82 29.02
CA GLN A 159 32.03 -22.93 28.33
C GLN A 159 31.85 -23.66 27.00
N LEU A 160 32.46 -23.13 25.93
CA LEU A 160 32.51 -23.79 24.64
C LEU A 160 33.69 -24.76 24.62
N LEU A 161 33.46 -25.95 24.06
CA LEU A 161 34.48 -26.96 23.84
C LEU A 161 34.52 -27.30 22.35
N GLU A 162 35.70 -27.24 21.74
CA GLU A 162 35.89 -27.72 20.38
C GLU A 162 35.93 -29.26 20.36
N GLY A 163 35.72 -29.86 19.19
CA GLY A 163 35.54 -31.32 19.09
C GLY A 163 36.73 -32.15 19.59
N TYR A 164 37.95 -31.64 19.44
CA TYR A 164 39.15 -32.30 19.96
C TYR A 164 39.30 -32.14 21.46
N GLU A 165 38.95 -30.97 22.01
CA GLU A 165 39.01 -30.67 23.44
C GLU A 165 38.02 -31.57 24.20
N TRP A 166 36.79 -31.66 23.69
CA TRP A 166 35.78 -32.56 24.25
C TRP A 166 36.26 -34.00 24.23
N ARG A 167 36.79 -34.49 23.10
CA ARG A 167 37.28 -35.87 23.00
C ARG A 167 38.43 -36.16 23.97
N SER A 168 39.38 -35.23 24.12
CA SER A 168 40.48 -35.38 25.07
C SER A 168 40.00 -35.36 26.53
N LEU A 169 39.01 -34.52 26.85
CA LEU A 169 38.37 -34.48 28.17
C LEU A 169 37.59 -35.77 28.45
N GLU A 170 36.85 -36.25 27.45
CA GLU A 170 36.08 -37.49 27.51
C GLU A 170 37.01 -38.69 27.79
N ASP A 171 38.12 -38.82 27.07
CA ASP A 171 39.13 -39.86 27.31
C ASP A 171 39.71 -39.75 28.75
N GLN A 172 40.01 -38.54 29.23
CA GLN A 172 40.51 -38.32 30.60
C GLN A 172 39.48 -38.68 31.69
N LEU A 173 38.20 -38.44 31.43
CA LEU A 173 37.10 -38.73 32.36
C LEU A 173 36.85 -40.24 32.44
N TYR A 174 36.82 -40.94 31.30
CA TYR A 174 36.64 -42.40 31.26
C TYR A 174 37.79 -43.18 31.92
N HIS A 175 39.02 -42.67 31.89
CA HIS A 175 40.16 -43.32 32.55
C HIS A 175 40.17 -43.19 34.08
N LYS A 176 39.38 -42.28 34.67
CA LYS A 176 39.26 -42.07 36.13
C LYS A 176 38.01 -42.74 36.72
N SER A 177 37.71 -43.95 36.24
CA SER A 177 36.45 -44.69 36.31
C SER A 177 35.98 -45.20 37.70
N ASN A 178 36.15 -44.44 38.78
CA ASN A 178 35.48 -44.72 40.07
C ASN A 178 34.56 -43.59 40.56
N GLU A 179 34.63 -42.38 39.97
CA GLU A 179 33.72 -41.27 40.30
C GLU A 179 32.82 -40.96 39.10
N SER A 180 31.50 -41.11 39.27
CA SER A 180 30.50 -40.65 38.31
C SER A 180 30.43 -39.13 38.35
N PHE A 181 31.20 -38.47 37.49
CA PHE A 181 31.07 -37.04 37.26
C PHE A 181 29.82 -36.79 36.41
N ASP A 182 28.77 -36.20 36.99
CA ASP A 182 27.53 -35.79 36.30
C ASP A 182 27.77 -34.59 35.37
N ILE A 183 28.65 -34.73 34.39
CA ILE A 183 28.97 -33.69 33.40
C ILE A 183 28.03 -33.86 32.20
N GLU A 184 27.27 -32.82 31.91
CA GLU A 184 26.42 -32.78 30.71
C GLU A 184 26.96 -31.77 29.70
N VAL A 185 27.24 -32.25 28.50
CA VAL A 185 27.67 -31.44 27.37
C VAL A 185 26.68 -31.61 26.22
N GLY A 186 26.24 -30.48 25.66
CA GLY A 186 25.25 -30.44 24.59
C GLY A 186 25.80 -29.80 23.31
N ILE A 187 25.13 -30.07 22.19
CA ILE A 187 25.40 -29.40 20.91
C ILE A 187 24.10 -29.12 20.15
N GLY A 188 24.12 -28.13 19.26
CA GLY A 188 22.98 -27.78 18.42
C GLY A 188 21.90 -26.99 19.14
N ALA A 189 20.74 -26.90 18.49
CA ALA A 189 19.57 -26.18 19.00
C ALA A 189 18.99 -26.81 20.29
N GLU A 190 19.16 -28.11 20.51
CA GLU A 190 18.75 -28.81 21.75
C GLU A 190 19.50 -28.27 22.97
N ALA A 191 20.80 -28.01 22.83
CA ALA A 191 21.60 -27.45 23.90
C ALA A 191 21.19 -26.01 24.24
N ILE A 192 20.94 -25.19 23.22
CA ILE A 192 20.47 -23.80 23.39
C ILE A 192 19.09 -23.79 24.04
N TYR A 193 18.20 -24.73 23.69
CA TYR A 193 16.90 -24.85 24.32
C TYR A 193 16.99 -25.13 25.82
N ARG A 194 17.85 -26.07 26.23
CA ARG A 194 18.10 -26.33 27.65
C ARG A 194 18.67 -25.10 28.34
N LEU A 195 19.73 -24.49 27.79
CA LEU A 195 20.33 -23.28 28.35
C LEU A 195 19.35 -22.11 28.52
N LEU A 196 18.40 -21.92 27.58
CA LEU A 196 17.38 -20.88 27.70
C LEU A 196 16.30 -21.22 28.73
N LYS A 197 15.98 -22.51 28.89
CA LYS A 197 15.00 -22.99 29.87
C LYS A 197 15.54 -22.94 31.30
N ASP A 198 16.85 -23.18 31.47
CA ASP A 198 17.50 -23.20 32.77
C ASP A 198 17.79 -21.80 33.34
N ILE A 199 17.61 -20.74 32.55
CA ILE A 199 17.76 -19.36 33.04
C ILE A 199 16.57 -18.99 33.91
N ASP A 200 16.83 -18.79 35.20
CA ASP A 200 15.88 -18.10 36.07
C ASP A 200 15.89 -16.60 35.77
N LEU A 201 14.74 -16.13 35.25
CA LEU A 201 14.54 -14.74 34.82
C LEU A 201 14.60 -13.76 35.98
N ASN A 202 13.99 -14.09 37.12
CA ASN A 202 13.84 -13.16 38.23
C ASN A 202 15.19 -12.87 38.89
N SER A 203 15.93 -13.91 39.28
CA SER A 203 17.26 -13.76 39.86
C SER A 203 18.25 -13.08 38.90
N SER A 204 18.21 -13.45 37.61
CA SER A 204 19.06 -12.82 36.59
C SER A 204 18.80 -11.31 36.46
N VAL A 205 17.54 -10.88 36.54
CA VAL A 205 17.15 -9.47 36.47
C VAL A 205 17.59 -8.70 37.71
N GLU A 206 17.43 -9.27 38.91
CA GLU A 206 17.89 -8.66 40.16
C GLU A 206 19.40 -8.41 40.15
N ILE A 207 20.18 -9.43 39.80
CA ILE A 207 21.66 -9.32 39.67
C ILE A 207 22.03 -8.22 38.67
N LEU A 208 21.39 -8.20 37.50
CA LEU A 208 21.68 -7.20 36.46
C LEU A 208 21.24 -5.79 36.87
N ARG A 209 20.18 -5.63 37.68
CA ARG A 209 19.77 -4.34 38.24
C ARG A 209 20.80 -3.82 39.23
N GLU A 210 21.29 -4.67 40.13
CA GLU A 210 22.36 -4.29 41.07
C GLU A 210 23.65 -3.88 40.35
N GLU A 211 24.02 -4.61 39.30
CA GLU A 211 25.17 -4.25 38.46
C GLU A 211 24.94 -2.93 37.71
N ALA A 212 23.72 -2.66 37.25
CA ALA A 212 23.38 -1.42 36.56
C ALA A 212 23.47 -0.20 37.48
N LEU A 213 23.22 -0.36 38.79
CA LEU A 213 23.39 0.70 39.81
C LEU A 213 24.86 1.07 40.07
N LYS A 214 25.82 0.27 39.60
CA LYS A 214 27.27 0.51 39.74
C LYS A 214 27.90 0.87 38.38
N PRO A 215 27.66 2.07 37.83
CA PRO A 215 28.23 2.46 36.55
C PRO A 215 29.77 2.60 36.61
N PRO A 216 30.49 2.31 35.51
CA PRO A 216 31.93 2.49 35.46
C PRO A 216 32.30 3.98 35.63
N LYS A 217 33.31 4.27 36.47
CA LYS A 217 33.75 5.63 36.84
C LYS A 217 34.27 6.52 35.68
N SER A 218 34.49 5.95 34.48
CA SER A 218 35.04 6.68 33.33
C SER A 218 33.95 7.06 32.33
N TYR A 219 33.58 8.35 32.32
CA TYR A 219 32.55 8.92 31.45
C TYR A 219 32.95 9.02 29.96
N LYS A 220 34.24 8.95 29.62
CA LYS A 220 34.73 9.24 28.25
C LYS A 220 34.65 8.06 27.26
N LYS A 221 34.44 6.82 27.74
CA LYS A 221 34.18 5.64 26.90
C LYS A 221 33.10 4.81 27.57
N VAL A 222 31.85 4.96 27.11
CA VAL A 222 30.76 4.08 27.52
C VAL A 222 31.19 2.65 27.22
N SER A 223 31.45 1.87 28.28
CA SER A 223 31.95 0.50 28.14
C SER A 223 30.93 -0.33 27.35
N THR A 224 31.38 -0.91 26.23
CA THR A 224 30.56 -1.80 25.39
C THR A 224 29.97 -2.96 26.20
N LYS A 225 30.68 -3.42 27.23
CA LYS A 225 30.23 -4.45 28.18
C LYS A 225 29.04 -3.95 29.02
N PHE A 226 29.09 -2.73 29.54
CA PHE A 226 27.99 -2.15 30.31
C PHE A 226 26.74 -1.97 29.44
N ASN A 227 26.90 -1.48 28.21
CA ASN A 227 25.79 -1.37 27.25
C ASN A 227 25.16 -2.73 26.90
N LYS A 228 25.98 -3.79 26.75
CA LYS A 228 25.46 -5.15 26.52
C LYS A 228 24.63 -5.64 27.70
N LYS A 229 25.13 -5.46 28.93
CA LYS A 229 24.41 -5.81 30.17
C LYS A 229 23.09 -5.06 30.30
N MET A 230 23.08 -3.74 30.04
CA MET A 230 21.86 -2.93 30.06
C MET A 230 20.84 -3.40 29.01
N LYS A 231 21.29 -3.74 27.79
CA LYS A 231 20.41 -4.33 26.77
C LYS A 231 19.85 -5.69 27.20
N ARG A 232 20.66 -6.53 27.86
CA ARG A 232 20.24 -7.82 28.40
C ARG A 232 19.20 -7.65 29.50
N LEU A 233 19.40 -6.71 30.44
CA LEU A 233 18.44 -6.38 31.48
C LEU A 233 17.08 -6.01 30.89
N ARG A 234 17.05 -5.06 29.94
CA ARG A 234 15.82 -4.64 29.26
C ARG A 234 15.12 -5.79 28.55
N LEU A 235 15.88 -6.69 27.93
CA LEU A 235 15.32 -7.88 27.29
C LEU A 235 14.60 -8.77 28.31
N LEU A 236 15.27 -9.12 29.41
CA LEU A 236 14.70 -10.03 30.41
C LEU A 236 13.47 -9.42 31.10
N GLU A 237 13.49 -8.12 31.41
CA GLU A 237 12.32 -7.40 31.93
C GLU A 237 11.13 -7.42 30.95
N ASN A 238 11.39 -7.32 29.65
CA ASN A 238 10.35 -7.45 28.63
C ASN A 238 9.74 -8.88 28.59
N PHE A 239 10.55 -9.93 28.80
CA PHE A 239 10.02 -11.30 28.89
C PHE A 239 9.16 -11.50 30.15
N ILE A 240 9.59 -10.97 31.30
CA ILE A 240 8.80 -11.00 32.55
C ILE A 240 7.46 -10.27 32.36
N SER A 241 7.48 -9.04 31.83
CA SER A 241 6.25 -8.25 31.65
C SER A 241 5.29 -8.84 30.62
N THR A 242 5.79 -9.55 29.60
CA THR A 242 4.95 -10.21 28.60
C THR A 242 4.45 -11.60 29.01
N GLY A 243 5.06 -12.20 30.05
CA GLY A 243 4.80 -13.58 30.46
C GLY A 243 5.24 -14.62 29.43
N ALA A 244 6.12 -14.26 28.50
CA ALA A 244 6.66 -15.18 27.50
C ALA A 244 7.90 -15.89 28.04
N GLU A 245 8.13 -17.13 27.59
CA GLU A 245 9.35 -17.85 27.92
C GLU A 245 10.44 -17.63 26.86
N LEU A 246 11.71 -17.61 27.30
CA LEU A 246 12.86 -17.53 26.40
C LEU A 246 12.96 -18.75 25.47
N SER A 247 12.53 -19.91 25.94
CA SER A 247 12.53 -21.19 25.23
C SER A 247 11.73 -21.14 23.91
N TRP A 248 10.72 -20.28 23.82
CA TRP A 248 9.84 -20.14 22.65
C TRP A 248 10.53 -19.52 21.42
N MET A 249 11.76 -19.00 21.57
CA MET A 249 12.58 -18.58 20.42
C MET A 249 13.10 -19.77 19.58
N ILE A 250 12.86 -21.00 20.04
CA ILE A 250 13.25 -22.24 19.39
C ILE A 250 11.99 -23.01 18.99
N PHE A 251 11.91 -23.37 17.72
CA PHE A 251 10.81 -24.15 17.18
C PHE A 251 10.95 -25.62 17.56
N SER A 252 9.94 -26.15 18.24
CA SER A 252 9.61 -27.58 18.24
C SER A 252 8.56 -27.92 17.19
N VAL A 253 7.72 -26.95 16.83
CA VAL A 253 6.61 -27.10 15.88
C VAL A 253 6.64 -25.94 14.89
N ILE A 254 6.44 -26.23 13.61
CA ILE A 254 6.38 -25.20 12.55
C ILE A 254 4.94 -25.11 12.00
N PRO A 255 4.34 -23.90 11.96
CA PRO A 255 3.05 -23.72 11.30
C PRO A 255 3.19 -23.81 9.77
N VAL A 256 2.21 -24.46 9.15
CA VAL A 256 2.03 -24.55 7.70
C VAL A 256 0.93 -23.59 7.28
N ILE A 257 1.27 -22.68 6.37
CA ILE A 257 0.33 -21.71 5.81
C ILE A 257 -0.76 -22.43 4.99
N PRO A 258 -2.01 -21.95 5.00
CA PRO A 258 -3.11 -22.52 4.23
C PRO A 258 -2.79 -22.64 2.72
N PRO A 259 -3.25 -23.71 2.03
CA PRO A 259 -2.88 -24.01 0.64
C PRO A 259 -3.30 -22.93 -0.36
N ASP A 260 -4.41 -22.23 -0.13
CA ASP A 260 -4.89 -21.18 -1.06
C ASP A 260 -4.01 -19.92 -1.03
N LEU A 261 -3.18 -19.75 0.01
CA LEU A 261 -2.15 -18.70 0.07
C LEU A 261 -0.84 -19.13 -0.60
N ARG A 262 -0.69 -20.42 -0.95
CA ARG A 262 0.45 -21.02 -1.66
C ARG A 262 -0.03 -21.93 -2.80
N PRO A 263 -0.83 -21.42 -3.75
CA PRO A 263 -1.54 -22.24 -4.72
C PRO A 263 -0.59 -22.97 -5.68
N MET A 264 -1.09 -24.08 -6.23
CA MET A 264 -0.53 -24.78 -7.37
C MET A 264 -1.56 -24.73 -8.49
N VAL A 265 -1.35 -23.86 -9.47
CA VAL A 265 -2.31 -23.61 -10.55
C VAL A 265 -1.83 -24.31 -11.81
N GLN A 266 -2.73 -25.05 -12.44
CA GLN A 266 -2.45 -25.64 -13.74
C GLN A 266 -2.50 -24.55 -14.82
N LEU A 267 -1.43 -24.44 -15.59
CA LEU A 267 -1.36 -23.58 -16.77
C LEU A 267 -1.70 -24.40 -18.03
N ASP A 268 -2.00 -23.69 -19.11
CA ASP A 268 -2.20 -24.30 -20.43
C ASP A 268 -0.97 -25.15 -20.82
N GLY A 269 -1.22 -26.34 -21.39
CA GLY A 269 -0.17 -27.30 -21.75
C GLY A 269 0.27 -28.23 -20.61
N GLY A 270 -0.54 -28.39 -19.55
CA GLY A 270 -0.32 -29.39 -18.50
C GLY A 270 0.82 -29.07 -17.53
N ARG A 271 1.35 -27.83 -17.59
CA ARG A 271 2.38 -27.33 -16.66
C ARG A 271 1.72 -26.84 -15.37
N PHE A 272 2.46 -26.84 -14.27
CA PHE A 272 2.00 -26.31 -12.99
C PHE A 272 2.84 -25.11 -12.57
N ALA A 273 2.17 -24.01 -12.24
CA ALA A 273 2.77 -22.90 -11.52
C ALA A 273 2.64 -23.17 -10.01
N THR A 274 3.76 -23.41 -9.34
CA THR A 274 3.83 -23.67 -7.90
C THR A 274 4.34 -22.46 -7.15
N ALA A 275 3.74 -22.12 -6.02
CA ALA A 275 4.32 -21.14 -5.10
C ALA A 275 5.65 -21.63 -4.49
N ASP A 276 6.64 -20.74 -4.42
CA ASP A 276 8.00 -21.01 -3.89
C ASP A 276 7.99 -21.64 -2.47
N LEU A 277 7.02 -21.25 -1.62
CA LEU A 277 6.85 -21.77 -0.26
C LEU A 277 6.66 -23.29 -0.20
N ASN A 278 6.00 -23.88 -1.20
CA ASN A 278 5.76 -25.32 -1.22
C ASN A 278 7.07 -26.10 -1.31
N GLU A 279 8.08 -25.56 -1.99
CA GLU A 279 9.40 -26.20 -2.11
C GLU A 279 10.15 -26.22 -0.77
N PHE A 280 10.06 -25.14 0.01
CA PHE A 280 10.63 -25.08 1.35
C PHE A 280 9.96 -26.08 2.29
N TYR A 281 8.62 -26.12 2.33
CA TYR A 281 7.91 -27.09 3.16
C TYR A 281 8.24 -28.53 2.77
N ARG A 282 8.27 -28.84 1.47
CA ARG A 282 8.65 -30.16 0.95
C ARG A 282 10.04 -30.57 1.44
N ARG A 283 11.00 -29.65 1.40
CA ARG A 283 12.37 -29.88 1.90
C ARG A 283 12.40 -30.15 3.40
N ILE A 284 11.68 -29.36 4.20
CA ILE A 284 11.62 -29.53 5.66
C ILE A 284 11.02 -30.90 6.01
N ILE A 285 9.87 -31.26 5.43
CA ILE A 285 9.20 -32.54 5.70
C ILE A 285 10.10 -33.72 5.32
N ASN A 286 10.75 -33.66 4.15
CA ASN A 286 11.69 -34.71 3.73
C ASN A 286 12.86 -34.88 4.71
N ARG A 287 13.46 -33.78 5.17
CA ARG A 287 14.58 -33.80 6.14
C ARG A 287 14.12 -34.27 7.51
N ASN A 288 12.94 -33.83 7.95
CA ASN A 288 12.35 -34.21 9.22
C ASN A 288 12.02 -35.72 9.28
N ASN A 289 11.37 -36.23 8.24
CA ASN A 289 11.05 -37.66 8.12
C ASN A 289 12.32 -38.52 8.03
N ARG A 290 13.34 -38.04 7.32
CA ARG A 290 14.64 -38.71 7.26
C ARG A 290 15.32 -38.75 8.63
N LEU A 291 15.32 -37.64 9.36
CA LEU A 291 15.88 -37.56 10.72
C LEU A 291 15.13 -38.50 11.68
N ALA A 292 13.80 -38.54 11.63
CA ALA A 292 12.99 -39.45 12.44
C ALA A 292 13.33 -40.92 12.17
N ARG A 293 13.47 -41.32 10.90
CA ARG A 293 13.90 -42.68 10.52
C ARG A 293 15.32 -43.00 11.02
N LEU A 294 16.27 -42.07 10.89
CA LEU A 294 17.64 -42.26 11.36
C LEU A 294 17.71 -42.42 12.88
N LYS A 295 16.89 -41.69 13.63
CA LYS A 295 16.75 -41.86 15.09
C LYS A 295 16.17 -43.23 15.44
N ALA A 296 15.15 -43.69 14.72
CA ALA A 296 14.52 -44.99 14.94
C ALA A 296 15.49 -46.17 14.68
N ILE A 297 16.39 -46.03 13.71
CA ILE A 297 17.40 -47.04 13.38
C ILE A 297 18.65 -46.94 14.28
N LEU A 298 18.69 -45.97 15.21
CA LEU A 298 19.87 -45.67 16.06
C LEU A 298 21.15 -45.48 15.22
N ALA A 299 21.03 -44.71 14.13
CA ALA A 299 22.15 -44.41 13.26
C ALA A 299 23.28 -43.66 14.03
N PRO A 300 24.55 -43.75 13.58
CA PRO A 300 25.67 -43.07 14.23
C PRO A 300 25.44 -41.56 14.39
N GLU A 301 25.91 -40.99 15.51
CA GLU A 301 25.67 -39.59 15.88
C GLU A 301 26.13 -38.59 14.81
N ILE A 302 27.22 -38.88 14.09
CA ILE A 302 27.73 -38.00 13.02
C ILE A 302 26.67 -37.79 11.94
N ILE A 303 25.95 -38.85 11.56
CA ILE A 303 24.89 -38.79 10.54
C ILE A 303 23.69 -38.03 11.10
N ILE A 304 23.30 -38.28 12.35
CA ILE A 304 22.20 -37.57 13.02
C ILE A 304 22.49 -36.07 13.12
N ARG A 305 23.71 -35.68 13.51
CA ARG A 305 24.13 -34.28 13.60
C ARG A 305 24.12 -33.59 12.25
N ASN A 306 24.59 -34.26 11.20
CA ASN A 306 24.52 -33.72 9.85
C ASN A 306 23.06 -33.50 9.42
N GLU A 307 22.16 -34.46 9.67
CA GLU A 307 20.74 -34.31 9.30
C GLU A 307 20.04 -33.23 10.15
N LYS A 308 20.37 -33.11 11.44
CA LYS A 308 19.91 -31.98 12.30
C LYS A 308 20.38 -30.63 11.75
N ARG A 309 21.64 -30.52 11.29
CA ARG A 309 22.16 -29.31 10.64
C ARG A 309 21.42 -28.99 9.34
N MET A 310 21.14 -29.99 8.50
CA MET A 310 20.39 -29.81 7.26
C MET A 310 18.92 -29.42 7.52
N LEU A 311 18.31 -29.93 8.59
CA LEU A 311 16.98 -29.52 9.01
C LEU A 311 16.97 -28.05 9.45
N GLN A 312 17.93 -27.62 10.28
CA GLN A 312 18.11 -26.22 10.66
C GLN A 312 18.27 -25.32 9.43
N GLU A 313 19.07 -25.73 8.43
CA GLU A 313 19.23 -25.01 7.16
C GLU A 313 17.93 -24.86 6.37
N ALA A 314 17.13 -25.93 6.32
CA ALA A 314 15.86 -25.92 5.60
C ALA A 314 14.85 -24.96 6.25
N VAL A 315 14.81 -24.91 7.59
CA VAL A 315 13.93 -24.00 8.34
C VAL A 315 14.42 -22.56 8.26
N ASP A 316 15.74 -22.33 8.38
CA ASP A 316 16.36 -21.01 8.18
C ASP A 316 15.94 -20.45 6.81
N SER A 317 16.01 -21.27 5.75
CA SER A 317 15.67 -20.87 4.38
C SER A 317 14.18 -20.58 4.17
N LEU A 318 13.28 -21.29 4.87
CA LEU A 318 11.84 -21.02 4.82
C LEU A 318 11.51 -19.63 5.40
N MET A 319 12.13 -19.30 6.54
CA MET A 319 11.88 -18.06 7.25
C MET A 319 12.53 -16.87 6.53
N ASP A 320 13.82 -16.99 6.19
CA ASP A 320 14.61 -15.92 5.57
C ASP A 320 15.74 -16.51 4.69
N ASN A 321 15.49 -16.53 3.38
CA ASN A 321 16.40 -17.13 2.40
C ASN A 321 17.52 -16.15 2.04
N GLY A 322 18.72 -16.38 2.58
CA GLY A 322 19.93 -15.60 2.25
C GLY A 322 20.66 -15.03 3.46
N ARG A 323 19.99 -14.96 4.62
CA ARG A 323 20.58 -14.41 5.86
C ARG A 323 21.85 -15.13 6.34
N ARG A 324 22.02 -16.40 5.98
CA ARG A 324 23.16 -17.24 6.37
C ARG A 324 24.26 -17.34 5.31
N GLY A 325 23.99 -16.95 4.07
CA GLY A 325 24.93 -17.13 2.95
C GLY A 325 24.21 -17.45 1.65
N ARG A 326 24.59 -18.57 1.00
CA ARG A 326 24.07 -18.93 -0.32
C ARG A 326 22.56 -19.14 -0.28
N THR A 327 21.85 -18.42 -1.14
CA THR A 327 20.42 -18.55 -1.30
C THR A 327 20.06 -19.89 -1.93
N VAL A 328 18.97 -20.47 -1.46
CA VAL A 328 18.36 -21.62 -2.11
C VAL A 328 17.71 -21.15 -3.40
N VAL A 329 18.12 -21.76 -4.50
CA VAL A 329 17.59 -21.49 -5.84
C VAL A 329 16.61 -22.58 -6.28
N GLY A 330 15.62 -22.19 -7.07
CA GLY A 330 14.69 -23.10 -7.73
C GLY A 330 15.26 -23.69 -9.02
N SER A 331 14.43 -24.42 -9.77
CA SER A 331 14.79 -25.02 -11.06
C SER A 331 15.29 -24.01 -12.10
N ASN A 332 14.82 -22.76 -12.01
CA ASN A 332 15.16 -21.69 -12.95
C ASN A 332 16.39 -20.87 -12.50
N ASN A 333 17.20 -21.38 -11.56
CA ASN A 333 18.32 -20.68 -10.91
C ASN A 333 17.97 -19.35 -10.22
N ARG A 334 16.68 -19.00 -10.13
CA ARG A 334 16.20 -17.85 -9.36
C ARG A 334 16.17 -18.22 -7.86
N PRO A 335 16.57 -17.31 -6.95
CA PRO A 335 16.32 -17.51 -5.52
C PRO A 335 14.81 -17.65 -5.24
N LEU A 336 14.47 -18.63 -4.41
CA LEU A 336 13.10 -18.83 -3.93
C LEU A 336 12.73 -17.73 -2.92
N LYS A 337 11.50 -17.22 -2.99
CA LYS A 337 11.01 -16.20 -2.04
C LYS A 337 10.59 -16.84 -0.71
N SER A 338 11.22 -16.39 0.39
CA SER A 338 10.92 -16.82 1.76
C SER A 338 9.70 -16.12 2.37
N LEU A 339 9.31 -16.50 3.58
CA LEU A 339 8.22 -15.83 4.31
C LEU A 339 8.51 -14.35 4.58
N SER A 340 9.76 -14.02 4.93
CA SER A 340 10.18 -12.62 5.14
C SER A 340 10.07 -11.81 3.85
N ASP A 341 10.52 -12.35 2.71
CA ASP A 341 10.49 -11.68 1.40
C ASP A 341 9.08 -11.39 0.88
N ILE A 342 8.09 -12.20 1.29
CA ILE A 342 6.69 -11.98 0.91
C ILE A 342 6.14 -10.75 1.64
N ILE A 343 6.61 -10.47 2.85
CA ILE A 343 6.11 -9.39 3.70
C ILE A 343 6.86 -8.09 3.39
N GLU A 344 8.18 -8.15 3.26
CA GLU A 344 9.07 -7.00 3.14
C GLU A 344 9.30 -6.52 1.70
N GLY A 345 9.88 -5.33 1.56
CA GLY A 345 10.28 -4.75 0.27
C GLY A 345 9.16 -4.05 -0.51
N LYS A 346 9.51 -3.56 -1.70
CA LYS A 346 8.57 -2.82 -2.59
C LYS A 346 7.47 -3.71 -3.15
N GLN A 347 7.82 -4.96 -3.46
CA GLN A 347 6.88 -6.00 -3.89
C GLN A 347 6.25 -6.80 -2.73
N GLY A 348 6.55 -6.42 -1.49
CA GLY A 348 6.02 -7.06 -0.30
C GLY A 348 4.55 -6.71 -0.06
N ARG A 349 3.88 -7.52 0.78
CA ARG A 349 2.44 -7.38 1.06
C ARG A 349 2.07 -5.99 1.60
N PHE A 350 2.87 -5.40 2.50
CA PHE A 350 2.54 -4.10 3.09
C PHE A 350 2.46 -2.98 2.05
N ARG A 351 3.48 -2.85 1.20
CA ARG A 351 3.55 -1.74 0.24
C ARG A 351 2.71 -2.00 -1.01
N GLN A 352 2.75 -3.21 -1.56
CA GLN A 352 2.11 -3.50 -2.83
C GLN A 352 0.62 -3.84 -2.73
N ASN A 353 0.18 -4.51 -1.67
CA ASN A 353 -1.18 -5.08 -1.58
C ASN A 353 -2.07 -4.42 -0.52
N LEU A 354 -1.50 -3.94 0.58
CA LEU A 354 -2.27 -3.25 1.62
C LEU A 354 -2.46 -1.77 1.28
N LEU A 355 -1.37 -1.06 0.96
CA LEU A 355 -1.41 0.34 0.54
C LEU A 355 -1.78 0.50 -0.94
N GLY A 356 -1.20 -0.34 -1.80
CA GLY A 356 -1.60 -0.46 -3.19
C GLY A 356 -2.76 -1.44 -3.33
N LYS A 357 -3.93 -0.99 -3.78
CA LYS A 357 -5.01 -1.89 -4.18
C LYS A 357 -5.47 -1.54 -5.57
N ARG A 358 -5.67 -2.57 -6.39
CA ARG A 358 -6.47 -2.42 -7.60
C ARG A 358 -7.92 -2.32 -7.17
N VAL A 359 -8.61 -1.34 -7.72
CA VAL A 359 -9.99 -1.03 -7.38
C VAL A 359 -10.87 -1.21 -8.61
N ASP A 360 -12.05 -1.76 -8.38
CA ASP A 360 -13.10 -1.82 -9.40
C ASP A 360 -13.71 -0.42 -9.62
N TYR A 361 -14.59 -0.28 -10.61
CA TYR A 361 -15.19 1.01 -10.99
C TYR A 361 -14.15 2.09 -11.33
N SER A 362 -13.08 1.67 -12.00
CA SER A 362 -12.03 2.54 -12.49
C SER A 362 -11.79 2.36 -14.00
N GLY A 363 -11.43 3.44 -14.67
CA GLY A 363 -11.13 3.48 -16.10
C GLY A 363 -9.89 4.30 -16.38
N ARG A 364 -9.29 4.15 -17.56
CA ARG A 364 -8.16 4.99 -18.00
C ARG A 364 -8.31 5.30 -19.48
N SER A 365 -8.08 6.55 -19.86
CA SER A 365 -7.95 6.95 -21.27
C SER A 365 -7.03 8.16 -21.42
N VAL A 366 -6.69 8.45 -22.67
CA VAL A 366 -5.93 9.62 -23.09
C VAL A 366 -6.77 10.88 -22.87
N ILE A 367 -6.13 11.96 -22.46
CA ILE A 367 -6.79 13.26 -22.29
C ILE A 367 -6.66 14.12 -23.54
N VAL A 368 -7.72 14.87 -23.83
CA VAL A 368 -7.79 15.86 -24.92
C VAL A 368 -8.36 17.16 -24.35
N VAL A 369 -8.02 18.27 -25.00
CA VAL A 369 -8.49 19.59 -24.60
C VAL A 369 -10.02 19.73 -24.74
N GLY A 370 -10.68 20.22 -23.69
CA GLY A 370 -12.11 20.53 -23.67
C GLY A 370 -12.36 22.01 -23.36
N PRO A 371 -12.12 22.94 -24.30
CA PRO A 371 -12.15 24.37 -24.02
C PRO A 371 -13.56 24.91 -23.72
N ASN A 372 -14.61 24.21 -24.16
CA ASN A 372 -16.00 24.61 -23.95
C ASN A 372 -16.58 24.14 -22.61
N LEU A 373 -15.83 23.34 -21.84
CA LEU A 373 -16.28 22.82 -20.56
C LEU A 373 -16.25 23.91 -19.50
N LYS A 374 -17.09 23.79 -18.47
CA LYS A 374 -16.93 24.60 -17.25
C LYS A 374 -15.82 24.01 -16.38
N LEU A 375 -15.27 24.82 -15.46
CA LEU A 375 -14.16 24.41 -14.59
C LEU A 375 -14.45 23.18 -13.73
N HIS A 376 -15.70 22.96 -13.33
CA HIS A 376 -16.13 21.79 -12.56
C HIS A 376 -16.47 20.57 -13.41
N GLN A 377 -16.44 20.67 -14.74
CA GLN A 377 -16.91 19.63 -15.64
C GLN A 377 -15.75 18.91 -16.31
N CYS A 378 -15.96 17.63 -16.63
CA CYS A 378 -15.06 16.86 -17.49
C CYS A 378 -15.87 16.12 -18.56
N GLY A 379 -15.32 15.92 -19.75
CA GLY A 379 -15.93 15.09 -20.76
C GLY A 379 -15.56 13.62 -20.58
N LEU A 380 -16.54 12.76 -20.36
CA LEU A 380 -16.37 11.32 -20.22
C LEU A 380 -16.90 10.58 -21.47
N PRO A 381 -16.10 9.70 -22.09
CA PRO A 381 -16.53 8.89 -23.22
C PRO A 381 -17.76 8.03 -22.91
N LYS A 382 -18.73 7.97 -23.83
CA LYS A 382 -19.95 7.16 -23.68
C LYS A 382 -19.67 5.68 -23.38
N GLU A 383 -18.75 5.05 -24.12
CA GLU A 383 -18.37 3.64 -23.91
C GLU A 383 -17.80 3.41 -22.48
N MET A 384 -16.92 4.31 -22.04
CA MET A 384 -16.32 4.23 -20.70
C MET A 384 -17.36 4.44 -19.61
N ALA A 385 -18.21 5.46 -19.76
CA ALA A 385 -19.26 5.78 -18.81
C ALA A 385 -20.25 4.61 -18.67
N LEU A 386 -20.63 3.96 -19.76
CA LEU A 386 -21.55 2.83 -19.74
C LEU A 386 -21.01 1.64 -18.94
N GLU A 387 -19.72 1.29 -19.11
CA GLU A 387 -19.07 0.21 -18.34
C GLU A 387 -18.93 0.58 -16.86
N LEU A 388 -18.50 1.81 -16.59
CA LEU A 388 -18.29 2.30 -15.24
C LEU A 388 -19.59 2.40 -14.43
N PHE A 389 -20.68 2.87 -15.04
CA PHE A 389 -21.99 3.04 -14.41
C PHE A 389 -22.95 1.87 -14.65
N GLN A 390 -22.47 0.76 -15.22
CA GLN A 390 -23.32 -0.36 -15.66
C GLN A 390 -24.33 -0.85 -14.60
N PRO A 391 -23.96 -1.05 -13.32
CA PRO A 391 -24.92 -1.52 -12.31
C PRO A 391 -26.03 -0.49 -12.02
N PHE A 392 -25.70 0.79 -12.05
CA PHE A 392 -26.66 1.88 -11.83
C PHE A 392 -27.66 1.99 -12.98
N VAL A 393 -27.18 1.85 -14.22
CA VAL A 393 -28.03 1.80 -15.41
C VAL A 393 -28.99 0.61 -15.36
N ILE A 394 -28.48 -0.59 -15.02
CA ILE A 394 -29.32 -1.79 -14.88
C ILE A 394 -30.42 -1.57 -13.83
N HIS A 395 -30.06 -1.00 -12.68
CA HIS A 395 -31.03 -0.70 -11.63
C HIS A 395 -32.09 0.30 -12.11
N ARG A 396 -31.69 1.40 -12.77
CA ARG A 396 -32.61 2.44 -13.25
C ARG A 396 -33.58 1.91 -14.31
N LEU A 397 -33.11 1.09 -15.25
CA LEU A 397 -33.93 0.43 -16.27
C LEU A 397 -35.03 -0.46 -15.66
N ILE A 398 -34.72 -1.15 -14.55
CA ILE A 398 -35.70 -2.00 -13.84
C ILE A 398 -36.71 -1.14 -13.08
N VAL A 399 -36.24 -0.09 -12.38
CA VAL A 399 -37.12 0.82 -11.62
C VAL A 399 -38.10 1.57 -12.52
N GLN A 400 -37.68 1.95 -13.73
CA GLN A 400 -38.55 2.60 -14.72
C GLN A 400 -39.51 1.63 -15.43
N GLY A 401 -39.42 0.32 -15.18
CA GLY A 401 -40.29 -0.69 -15.80
C GLY A 401 -39.96 -0.98 -17.27
N LEU A 402 -38.83 -0.49 -17.79
CA LEU A 402 -38.37 -0.76 -19.15
C LEU A 402 -37.91 -2.23 -19.30
N VAL A 403 -37.46 -2.84 -18.20
CA VAL A 403 -36.95 -4.21 -18.18
C VAL A 403 -37.31 -4.93 -16.89
N ASN A 404 -37.74 -6.19 -17.01
CA ASN A 404 -38.14 -6.99 -15.84
C ASN A 404 -36.97 -7.74 -15.14
N ASN A 405 -35.90 -8.06 -15.87
CA ASN A 405 -34.82 -8.93 -15.41
C ASN A 405 -33.43 -8.34 -15.68
N ILE A 406 -32.47 -8.57 -14.76
CA ILE A 406 -31.06 -8.17 -14.91
C ILE A 406 -30.44 -8.71 -16.21
N LYS A 407 -30.74 -9.96 -16.58
CA LYS A 407 -30.23 -10.56 -17.82
C LYS A 407 -30.74 -9.85 -19.08
N ALA A 408 -31.99 -9.43 -19.07
CA ALA A 408 -32.57 -8.68 -20.18
C ALA A 408 -31.93 -7.28 -20.27
N ALA A 409 -31.67 -6.63 -19.13
CA ALA A 409 -31.01 -5.32 -19.10
C ALA A 409 -29.58 -5.41 -19.65
N LYS A 410 -28.82 -6.44 -19.25
CA LYS A 410 -27.48 -6.71 -19.83
C LYS A 410 -27.54 -6.94 -21.34
N LYS A 411 -28.59 -7.60 -21.85
CA LYS A 411 -28.76 -7.82 -23.29
C LYS A 411 -29.08 -6.52 -24.05
N LEU A 412 -29.85 -5.60 -23.48
CA LEU A 412 -30.08 -4.27 -24.07
C LEU A 412 -28.81 -3.42 -24.09
N ILE A 413 -28.06 -3.42 -22.98
CA ILE A 413 -26.76 -2.73 -22.88
C ILE A 413 -25.80 -3.25 -23.95
N GLN A 414 -25.71 -4.57 -24.15
CA GLN A 414 -24.87 -5.17 -25.20
C GLN A 414 -25.30 -4.82 -26.63
N LYS A 415 -26.58 -4.48 -26.84
CA LYS A 415 -27.12 -4.05 -28.14
C LYS A 415 -26.91 -2.56 -28.41
N ASN A 416 -26.47 -1.78 -27.43
CA ASN A 416 -26.33 -0.31 -27.51
C ASN A 416 -27.64 0.39 -27.92
N ASP A 417 -28.78 -0.04 -27.38
CA ASP A 417 -30.08 0.58 -27.65
C ASP A 417 -30.10 2.04 -27.18
N ILE A 418 -30.79 2.91 -27.94
CA ILE A 418 -30.80 4.37 -27.72
C ILE A 418 -31.30 4.75 -26.30
N LEU A 419 -32.31 4.03 -25.82
CA LEU A 419 -32.88 4.21 -24.48
C LEU A 419 -31.84 4.08 -23.35
N VAL A 420 -30.78 3.29 -23.56
CA VAL A 420 -29.71 3.11 -22.56
C VAL A 420 -28.92 4.41 -22.39
N TRP A 421 -28.74 5.19 -23.46
CA TRP A 421 -28.01 6.46 -23.40
C TRP A 421 -28.78 7.52 -22.64
N ASP A 422 -30.11 7.61 -22.83
CA ASP A 422 -30.97 8.55 -22.10
C ASP A 422 -30.93 8.26 -20.60
N VAL A 423 -31.01 6.98 -20.23
CA VAL A 423 -30.92 6.54 -18.83
C VAL A 423 -29.51 6.77 -18.26
N LEU A 424 -28.46 6.56 -19.05
CA LEU A 424 -27.09 6.82 -18.62
C LEU A 424 -26.87 8.31 -18.31
N GLU A 425 -27.41 9.20 -19.15
CA GLU A 425 -27.33 10.66 -18.92
C GLU A 425 -28.04 11.07 -17.62
N GLU A 426 -29.21 10.49 -17.35
CA GLU A 426 -29.94 10.70 -16.09
C GLU A 426 -29.14 10.21 -14.86
N VAL A 427 -28.50 9.04 -14.95
CA VAL A 427 -27.71 8.45 -13.85
C VAL A 427 -26.44 9.26 -13.58
N ILE A 428 -25.82 9.81 -14.62
CA ILE A 428 -24.60 10.61 -14.53
C ILE A 428 -24.87 11.99 -13.94
N HIS A 429 -26.05 12.55 -14.21
CA HIS A 429 -26.41 13.88 -13.75
C HIS A 429 -26.34 13.97 -12.21
N GLY A 430 -25.45 14.83 -11.71
CA GLY A 430 -25.24 15.00 -10.26
C GLY A 430 -24.29 13.98 -9.62
N HIS A 431 -23.73 13.04 -10.37
CA HIS A 431 -22.76 12.06 -9.86
C HIS A 431 -21.32 12.49 -10.17
N PRO A 432 -20.52 12.94 -9.19
CA PRO A 432 -19.14 13.34 -9.43
C PRO A 432 -18.25 12.13 -9.76
N VAL A 433 -17.17 12.38 -10.51
CA VAL A 433 -16.10 11.41 -10.80
C VAL A 433 -14.74 11.98 -10.41
N LEU A 434 -13.82 11.12 -10.01
CA LEU A 434 -12.46 11.51 -9.64
C LEU A 434 -11.50 11.26 -10.80
N LEU A 435 -10.81 12.30 -11.24
CA LEU A 435 -9.71 12.20 -12.19
C LEU A 435 -8.37 12.21 -11.44
N ASN A 436 -7.47 11.31 -11.85
CA ASN A 436 -6.13 11.20 -11.29
C ASN A 436 -5.08 11.03 -12.41
N ARG A 437 -3.98 11.77 -12.33
CA ARG A 437 -2.80 11.58 -13.17
C ARG A 437 -1.64 10.98 -12.38
N ALA A 438 -1.01 9.95 -12.94
CA ALA A 438 0.21 9.38 -12.39
C ALA A 438 1.43 10.07 -13.01
N PRO A 439 2.47 10.43 -12.23
CA PRO A 439 2.60 10.28 -10.78
C PRO A 439 1.86 11.37 -9.99
N THR A 440 1.17 10.98 -8.91
CA THR A 440 0.49 11.92 -8.01
C THR A 440 1.47 12.49 -6.99
N LEU A 441 1.94 13.73 -7.19
CA LEU A 441 2.95 14.37 -6.34
C LEU A 441 2.35 15.09 -5.11
N HIS A 442 1.13 15.61 -5.25
CA HIS A 442 0.42 16.36 -4.22
C HIS A 442 -1.09 16.18 -4.36
N ARG A 443 -1.87 16.63 -3.37
CA ARG A 443 -3.33 16.41 -3.32
C ARG A 443 -4.07 16.86 -4.58
N LEU A 444 -3.63 17.93 -5.25
CA LEU A 444 -4.27 18.47 -6.46
C LEU A 444 -4.14 17.57 -7.69
N GLY A 445 -3.32 16.53 -7.64
CA GLY A 445 -3.26 15.52 -8.69
C GLY A 445 -4.47 14.58 -8.71
N ILE A 446 -5.40 14.75 -7.75
CA ILE A 446 -6.71 14.10 -7.73
C ILE A 446 -7.76 15.19 -7.51
N GLN A 447 -8.71 15.33 -8.43
CA GLN A 447 -9.83 16.26 -8.30
C GLN A 447 -11.13 15.62 -8.76
N ALA A 448 -12.24 16.13 -8.23
CA ALA A 448 -13.57 15.72 -8.62
C ALA A 448 -14.14 16.64 -9.72
N PHE A 449 -14.87 16.04 -10.65
CA PHE A 449 -15.54 16.72 -11.74
C PHE A 449 -16.94 16.14 -11.94
N GLU A 450 -17.86 16.94 -12.46
CA GLU A 450 -19.13 16.46 -12.99
C GLU A 450 -18.93 15.97 -14.43
N PRO A 451 -19.24 14.69 -14.73
CA PRO A 451 -19.01 14.17 -16.07
C PRO A 451 -20.12 14.60 -17.03
N ILE A 452 -19.70 14.99 -18.24
CA ILE A 452 -20.57 15.21 -19.40
C ILE A 452 -20.25 14.13 -20.41
N LEU A 453 -21.27 13.50 -20.97
CA LEU A 453 -21.09 12.51 -22.02
C LEU A 453 -20.52 13.15 -23.28
N VAL A 454 -19.42 12.59 -23.79
CA VAL A 454 -18.81 13.03 -25.05
C VAL A 454 -18.64 11.86 -26.01
N ASP A 455 -18.73 12.17 -27.29
CA ASP A 455 -18.40 11.22 -28.35
C ASP A 455 -16.87 11.04 -28.48
N GLY A 456 -16.47 9.86 -28.92
CA GLY A 456 -15.08 9.44 -28.99
C GLY A 456 -14.64 8.62 -27.77
N ARG A 457 -13.33 8.40 -27.64
CA ARG A 457 -12.73 7.56 -26.58
C ARG A 457 -11.83 8.31 -25.61
N ALA A 458 -11.58 9.59 -25.84
CA ALA A 458 -10.69 10.42 -25.04
C ALA A 458 -11.46 11.21 -23.98
N ILE A 459 -10.85 11.40 -22.82
CA ILE A 459 -11.41 12.24 -21.75
C ILE A 459 -11.13 13.70 -22.10
N LYS A 460 -12.16 14.56 -22.06
CA LYS A 460 -11.97 15.99 -22.27
C LYS A 460 -11.72 16.69 -20.93
N LEU A 461 -10.63 17.43 -20.83
CA LEU A 461 -10.24 18.15 -19.62
C LEU A 461 -10.22 19.66 -19.85
N HIS A 462 -10.60 20.41 -18.82
CA HIS A 462 -10.53 21.87 -18.85
C HIS A 462 -9.05 22.35 -18.84
N PRO A 463 -8.64 23.28 -19.72
CA PRO A 463 -7.24 23.72 -19.82
C PRO A 463 -6.66 24.29 -18.50
N LEU A 464 -7.46 25.06 -17.75
CA LEU A 464 -7.00 25.69 -16.50
C LEU A 464 -6.63 24.70 -15.38
N VAL A 465 -7.10 23.45 -15.43
CA VAL A 465 -6.72 22.45 -14.41
C VAL A 465 -5.45 21.69 -14.76
N CYS A 466 -4.96 21.79 -16.00
CA CYS A 466 -3.74 21.11 -16.44
C CYS A 466 -2.51 21.40 -15.57
N PRO A 467 -2.24 22.64 -15.12
CA PRO A 467 -1.14 22.93 -14.19
C PRO A 467 -1.26 22.16 -12.87
N ALA A 468 -2.48 21.98 -12.35
CA ALA A 468 -2.72 21.22 -11.12
C ALA A 468 -2.42 19.72 -11.29
N PHE A 469 -2.68 19.14 -12.46
CA PHE A 469 -2.29 17.76 -12.77
C PHE A 469 -0.85 17.64 -13.28
N ASN A 470 -0.18 18.76 -13.55
CA ASN A 470 1.05 18.86 -14.30
C ASN A 470 0.96 18.17 -15.67
N ALA A 471 -0.21 18.22 -16.31
CA ALA A 471 -0.58 17.46 -17.50
C ALA A 471 -0.47 18.29 -18.78
N ASP A 472 -0.17 17.63 -19.88
CA ASP A 472 -0.21 18.16 -21.25
C ASP A 472 -1.05 17.24 -22.15
N PHE A 473 -1.19 17.59 -23.44
CA PHE A 473 -2.07 16.90 -24.38
C PHE A 473 -1.28 16.14 -25.47
N ASP A 474 -0.10 15.61 -25.13
CA ASP A 474 0.81 14.92 -26.05
C ASP A 474 0.64 13.38 -26.09
N GLY A 475 -0.29 12.85 -25.29
CA GLY A 475 -0.50 11.41 -25.10
C GLY A 475 -0.70 11.00 -23.64
N ASP A 476 -0.60 11.96 -22.71
CA ASP A 476 -0.94 11.80 -21.31
C ASP A 476 -2.28 11.09 -21.07
N GLN A 477 -2.31 10.27 -20.01
CA GLN A 477 -3.45 9.46 -19.64
C GLN A 477 -3.90 9.76 -18.22
N MET A 478 -5.21 9.80 -18.01
CA MET A 478 -5.80 9.95 -16.68
C MET A 478 -6.64 8.73 -16.32
N ALA A 479 -6.63 8.39 -15.04
CA ALA A 479 -7.51 7.39 -14.45
C ALA A 479 -8.76 8.06 -13.89
N VAL A 480 -9.92 7.45 -14.14
CA VAL A 480 -11.24 7.85 -13.64
C VAL A 480 -11.66 6.87 -12.55
N HIS A 481 -12.20 7.36 -11.45
CA HIS A 481 -12.78 6.54 -10.39
C HIS A 481 -14.17 7.07 -10.01
N ILE A 482 -15.10 6.16 -9.69
CA ILE A 482 -16.45 6.53 -9.25
C ILE A 482 -16.58 6.40 -7.73
N PRO A 483 -16.96 7.47 -7.00
CA PRO A 483 -17.39 7.36 -5.61
C PRO A 483 -18.76 6.69 -5.50
N LEU A 484 -18.82 5.52 -4.86
CA LEU A 484 -20.06 4.71 -4.82
C LEU A 484 -21.01 5.08 -3.68
N SER A 485 -20.50 5.42 -2.50
CA SER A 485 -21.33 5.76 -1.34
C SER A 485 -21.76 7.23 -1.38
N LEU A 486 -22.89 7.56 -0.75
CA LEU A 486 -23.40 8.93 -0.69
C LEU A 486 -22.45 9.85 0.08
N GLU A 487 -21.78 9.35 1.10
CA GLU A 487 -20.77 10.09 1.87
C GLU A 487 -19.56 10.42 0.98
N ALA A 488 -19.06 9.45 0.20
CA ALA A 488 -17.95 9.66 -0.72
C ALA A 488 -18.32 10.62 -1.86
N GLN A 489 -19.55 10.54 -2.38
CA GLN A 489 -20.04 11.49 -3.38
C GLN A 489 -20.14 12.91 -2.82
N SER A 490 -20.63 13.04 -1.58
CA SER A 490 -20.75 14.32 -0.88
C SER A 490 -19.36 14.92 -0.57
N GLU A 491 -18.42 14.09 -0.10
CA GLU A 491 -17.03 14.49 0.14
C GLU A 491 -16.36 14.96 -1.16
N ALA A 492 -16.51 14.21 -2.25
CA ALA A 492 -15.99 14.58 -3.55
C ALA A 492 -16.54 15.94 -4.02
N ARG A 493 -17.85 16.17 -3.82
CA ARG A 493 -18.52 17.41 -4.22
C ARG A 493 -18.11 18.61 -3.36
N LEU A 494 -18.03 18.44 -2.04
CA LEU A 494 -17.75 19.54 -1.11
C LEU A 494 -16.26 19.89 -1.02
N LEU A 495 -15.37 18.90 -1.08
CA LEU A 495 -13.94 19.10 -0.79
C LEU A 495 -13.05 18.97 -2.04
N MET A 496 -13.39 18.08 -2.97
CA MET A 496 -12.48 17.70 -4.06
C MET A 496 -12.78 18.36 -5.40
N LEU A 497 -13.94 19.03 -5.55
CA LEU A 497 -14.39 19.64 -6.79
C LEU A 497 -13.38 20.71 -7.26
N ALA A 498 -13.02 20.70 -8.54
CA ALA A 498 -11.90 21.50 -9.07
C ALA A 498 -11.92 23.02 -8.73
N PRO A 499 -13.05 23.74 -8.78
CA PRO A 499 -13.16 25.15 -8.38
C PRO A 499 -12.82 25.44 -6.91
N HIS A 500 -13.03 24.49 -5.99
CA HIS A 500 -12.64 24.66 -4.58
C HIS A 500 -11.12 24.66 -4.40
N ASN A 501 -10.39 24.12 -5.37
CA ASN A 501 -8.95 23.95 -5.36
C ASN A 501 -8.22 25.06 -6.14
N PHE A 502 -8.57 26.31 -5.88
CA PHE A 502 -8.00 27.47 -6.59
C PHE A 502 -6.56 27.80 -6.17
N LEU A 503 -6.25 27.66 -4.87
CA LEU A 503 -4.96 28.02 -4.28
C LEU A 503 -4.05 26.81 -4.06
N SER A 504 -2.75 27.04 -4.23
CA SER A 504 -1.70 26.11 -3.84
C SER A 504 -1.69 25.91 -2.32
N PRO A 505 -1.75 24.66 -1.83
CA PRO A 505 -1.62 24.39 -0.40
C PRO A 505 -0.25 24.76 0.17
N ALA A 506 0.79 24.83 -0.66
CA ALA A 506 2.16 25.08 -0.22
C ALA A 506 2.49 26.58 -0.12
N THR A 507 2.02 27.39 -1.07
CA THR A 507 2.40 28.80 -1.22
C THR A 507 1.26 29.77 -1.03
N GLY A 508 0.00 29.32 -1.11
CA GLY A 508 -1.17 30.19 -1.15
C GLY A 508 -1.31 30.98 -2.46
N SER A 509 -0.47 30.71 -3.47
CA SER A 509 -0.60 31.33 -4.80
C SER A 509 -1.69 30.63 -5.63
N PRO A 510 -2.38 31.34 -6.53
CA PRO A 510 -3.37 30.73 -7.42
C PRO A 510 -2.71 29.74 -8.39
N ILE A 511 -3.33 28.57 -8.58
CA ILE A 511 -2.85 27.53 -9.51
C ILE A 511 -3.62 27.55 -10.82
N LEU A 512 -4.90 27.92 -10.77
CA LEU A 512 -5.80 27.95 -11.93
C LEU A 512 -5.61 29.21 -12.76
N MET A 513 -4.35 29.53 -13.09
CA MET A 513 -4.00 30.68 -13.91
C MET A 513 -4.07 30.33 -15.41
N PRO A 514 -4.49 31.27 -16.27
CA PRO A 514 -4.37 31.12 -17.71
C PRO A 514 -2.91 30.88 -18.12
N SER A 515 -2.70 29.96 -19.05
CA SER A 515 -1.38 29.60 -19.57
C SER A 515 -1.27 29.85 -21.07
N GLN A 516 -0.04 30.05 -21.57
CA GLN A 516 0.32 30.07 -22.99
C GLN A 516 -0.62 30.97 -23.83
N ASP A 517 -1.43 30.39 -24.71
CA ASP A 517 -2.28 31.08 -25.69
C ASP A 517 -3.29 32.02 -25.03
N MET A 518 -3.82 31.66 -23.86
CA MET A 518 -4.75 32.52 -23.13
C MET A 518 -4.08 33.83 -22.70
N VAL A 519 -2.83 33.74 -22.24
CA VAL A 519 -2.02 34.90 -21.85
C VAL A 519 -1.65 35.72 -23.08
N LEU A 520 -1.27 35.06 -24.18
CA LEU A 520 -0.94 35.72 -25.43
C LEU A 520 -2.14 36.50 -26.00
N GLY A 521 -3.35 35.93 -25.96
CA GLY A 521 -4.56 36.61 -26.38
C GLY A 521 -4.88 37.84 -25.54
N CYS A 522 -4.79 37.73 -24.20
CA CYS A 522 -4.98 38.87 -23.29
C CYS A 522 -3.91 39.96 -23.51
N TYR A 523 -2.66 39.54 -23.69
CA TYR A 523 -1.54 40.44 -23.99
C TYR A 523 -1.78 41.16 -25.31
N TYR A 524 -2.13 40.42 -26.37
CA TYR A 524 -2.43 41.00 -27.68
C TYR A 524 -3.53 42.06 -27.57
N LEU A 525 -4.67 41.76 -26.94
CA LEU A 525 -5.76 42.73 -26.75
C LEU A 525 -5.33 44.00 -26.00
N THR A 526 -4.40 43.89 -25.05
CA THR A 526 -4.02 45.01 -24.16
C THR A 526 -2.78 45.80 -24.63
N THR A 527 -2.01 45.25 -25.57
CA THR A 527 -0.83 45.89 -26.15
C THR A 527 -1.17 47.20 -26.89
N SER A 528 -0.25 48.16 -26.82
CA SER A 528 -0.33 49.43 -27.54
C SER A 528 0.54 49.40 -28.79
N ASN A 529 -0.04 49.71 -29.95
CA ASN A 529 0.70 49.91 -31.19
C ASN A 529 0.66 51.40 -31.60
N PRO A 530 1.72 52.19 -31.34
CA PRO A 530 1.74 53.61 -31.66
C PRO A 530 1.68 53.90 -33.18
N SER A 531 2.02 52.91 -34.01
CA SER A 531 1.96 52.99 -35.48
C SER A 531 0.55 52.76 -36.04
N ALA A 532 -0.44 52.41 -35.22
CA ALA A 532 -1.82 52.28 -35.66
C ALA A 532 -2.42 53.67 -35.99
N VAL A 533 -2.69 53.92 -37.27
CA VAL A 533 -3.18 55.22 -37.76
C VAL A 533 -4.71 55.29 -37.82
N LYS A 534 -5.39 54.17 -38.10
CA LYS A 534 -6.83 54.13 -38.36
C LYS A 534 -7.65 54.40 -37.09
N GLY A 535 -8.39 55.51 -37.05
CA GLY A 535 -9.24 55.92 -35.92
C GLY A 535 -8.48 56.58 -34.75
N LYS A 536 -7.23 57.00 -34.95
CA LYS A 536 -6.41 57.63 -33.90
C LYS A 536 -7.07 58.92 -33.39
N ASN A 537 -7.16 59.05 -32.07
CA ASN A 537 -7.74 60.18 -31.33
C ASN A 537 -9.24 60.43 -31.56
N HIS A 538 -10.00 59.45 -32.08
CA HIS A 538 -11.45 59.56 -32.08
C HIS A 538 -12.00 59.65 -30.64
N VAL A 539 -13.07 60.43 -30.46
CA VAL A 539 -13.74 60.63 -29.18
C VAL A 539 -15.10 59.95 -29.25
N PHE A 540 -15.38 59.04 -28.30
CA PHE A 540 -16.62 58.28 -28.21
C PHE A 540 -17.45 58.69 -26.99
N SER A 541 -18.77 58.69 -27.17
CA SER A 541 -19.71 59.05 -26.12
C SER A 541 -19.91 57.93 -25.11
N ASN A 542 -19.84 56.67 -25.57
CA ASN A 542 -19.96 55.47 -24.73
C ASN A 542 -18.96 54.38 -25.15
N VAL A 543 -18.80 53.37 -24.28
CA VAL A 543 -17.97 52.18 -24.55
C VAL A 543 -18.53 51.35 -25.70
N GLU A 544 -19.86 51.26 -25.82
CA GLU A 544 -20.56 50.52 -26.87
C GLU A 544 -20.31 51.12 -28.26
N ASP A 545 -20.31 52.46 -28.38
CA ASP A 545 -20.02 53.14 -29.65
C ASP A 545 -18.63 52.77 -30.19
N ALA A 546 -17.64 52.65 -29.29
CA ALA A 546 -16.29 52.28 -29.66
C ALA A 546 -16.22 50.83 -30.17
N ILE A 547 -16.99 49.92 -29.57
CA ILE A 547 -17.10 48.52 -30.02
C ILE A 547 -17.83 48.44 -31.37
N MET A 548 -18.94 49.16 -31.54
CA MET A 548 -19.68 49.22 -32.80
C MET A 548 -18.82 49.76 -33.95
N SER A 549 -18.05 50.82 -33.68
CA SER A 549 -17.13 51.41 -34.65
C SER A 549 -15.98 50.49 -35.03
N TYR A 550 -15.52 49.65 -34.09
CA TYR A 550 -14.55 48.58 -34.37
C TYR A 550 -15.16 47.48 -35.24
N ASN A 551 -16.36 47.01 -34.92
CA ASN A 551 -17.08 46.01 -35.72
C ASN A 551 -17.34 46.49 -37.16
N ASN A 552 -17.55 47.80 -37.33
CA ASN A 552 -17.68 48.46 -38.63
C ASN A 552 -16.32 48.75 -39.32
N ASN A 553 -15.21 48.22 -38.79
CA ASN A 553 -13.85 48.40 -39.30
C ASN A 553 -13.38 49.86 -39.39
N GLN A 554 -13.96 50.81 -38.65
CA GLN A 554 -13.57 52.22 -38.69
C GLN A 554 -12.34 52.54 -37.83
N ILE A 555 -12.05 51.68 -36.85
CA ILE A 555 -11.00 51.86 -35.84
C ILE A 555 -10.16 50.59 -35.78
N ALA A 556 -8.84 50.72 -35.61
CA ALA A 556 -7.98 49.56 -35.36
C ALA A 556 -7.96 49.17 -33.87
N LEU A 557 -7.80 47.87 -33.57
CA LEU A 557 -7.82 47.29 -32.21
C LEU A 557 -6.91 48.03 -31.21
N HIS A 558 -5.69 48.39 -31.65
CA HIS A 558 -4.65 49.03 -30.84
C HIS A 558 -4.57 50.55 -31.00
N SER A 559 -5.47 51.16 -31.77
CA SER A 559 -5.49 52.61 -31.93
C SER A 559 -5.94 53.29 -30.63
N PHE A 560 -5.27 54.40 -30.29
CA PHE A 560 -5.64 55.17 -29.12
C PHE A 560 -6.88 56.00 -29.38
N ILE A 561 -7.90 55.79 -28.55
CA ILE A 561 -9.19 56.48 -28.60
C ILE A 561 -9.50 57.11 -27.24
N TRP A 562 -10.35 58.12 -27.26
CA TRP A 562 -10.90 58.75 -26.06
C TRP A 562 -12.32 58.26 -25.86
N VAL A 563 -12.62 57.68 -24.70
CA VAL A 563 -13.97 57.20 -24.40
C VAL A 563 -14.43 57.83 -23.11
N ARG A 564 -15.66 58.35 -23.10
CA ARG A 564 -16.30 58.81 -21.87
C ARG A 564 -16.56 57.61 -20.96
N PHE A 565 -16.14 57.72 -19.71
CA PHE A 565 -16.30 56.65 -18.73
C PHE A 565 -16.71 57.26 -17.39
N ASP A 566 -17.92 56.92 -16.97
CA ASP A 566 -18.55 57.48 -15.77
C ASP A 566 -18.37 56.56 -14.53
N GLY A 567 -17.59 55.47 -14.65
CA GLY A 567 -17.33 54.52 -13.55
C GLY A 567 -16.17 54.92 -12.63
N LEU A 568 -16.10 54.26 -11.46
CA LEU A 568 -14.97 54.39 -10.53
C LEU A 568 -13.69 53.87 -11.19
N LEU A 569 -12.61 54.64 -11.10
CA LEU A 569 -11.27 54.21 -11.45
C LEU A 569 -10.48 54.02 -10.17
N GLU A 570 -9.80 52.89 -10.05
CA GLU A 570 -8.79 52.72 -9.00
C GLU A 570 -7.61 53.64 -9.32
N LEU A 571 -7.47 54.70 -8.53
CA LEU A 571 -6.43 55.71 -8.67
C LEU A 571 -5.18 55.20 -7.97
N PHE A 572 -4.41 54.32 -8.63
CA PHE A 572 -3.03 54.08 -8.24
C PHE A 572 -2.23 55.35 -8.61
N ASP A 573 -1.96 56.20 -7.61
CA ASP A 573 -1.16 57.43 -7.64
C ASP A 573 -1.77 58.70 -8.28
N ASP A 574 -2.81 59.25 -7.65
CA ASP A 574 -3.33 60.60 -7.99
C ASP A 574 -2.43 61.75 -7.47
N LYS A 575 -1.41 61.48 -6.64
CA LYS A 575 -0.57 62.54 -6.04
C LYS A 575 0.50 63.12 -6.97
N ASN A 576 0.82 62.47 -8.10
CA ASN A 576 1.91 62.88 -8.99
C ASN A 576 1.49 63.17 -10.45
N MET A 577 0.19 63.21 -10.77
CA MET A 577 -0.24 63.57 -12.13
C MET A 577 -0.18 65.09 -12.38
N LEU A 578 0.92 65.55 -12.98
CA LEU A 578 1.03 66.90 -13.52
C LEU A 578 0.00 67.11 -14.64
N SER A 579 -0.85 68.14 -14.49
CA SER A 579 -1.79 68.55 -15.54
C SER A 579 -1.02 69.14 -16.72
N ILE A 580 -1.22 68.59 -17.93
CA ILE A 580 -0.52 69.01 -19.15
C ILE A 580 -1.11 70.31 -19.69
N LYS A 581 -2.43 70.47 -19.60
CA LYS A 581 -3.13 71.67 -20.09
C LYS A 581 -4.43 71.86 -19.31
N THR A 582 -4.72 73.09 -18.93
CA THR A 582 -6.02 73.49 -18.37
C THR A 582 -6.64 74.52 -19.31
N ILE A 583 -7.86 74.26 -19.79
CA ILE A 583 -8.62 75.18 -20.64
C ILE A 583 -9.87 75.61 -19.86
N LEU A 584 -10.16 76.91 -19.87
CA LEU A 584 -11.38 77.48 -19.30
C LEU A 584 -12.34 77.79 -20.45
N ASP A 585 -13.54 77.21 -20.41
CA ASP A 585 -14.61 77.53 -21.34
C ASP A 585 -15.26 78.88 -21.00
N ILE A 586 -15.90 79.49 -22.01
CA ILE A 586 -16.61 80.78 -21.92
C ILE A 586 -17.72 80.77 -20.83
N ASN A 587 -18.22 79.59 -20.46
CA ASN A 587 -19.25 79.38 -19.44
C ASN A 587 -18.69 79.10 -18.02
N GLY A 588 -17.37 79.25 -17.80
CA GLY A 588 -16.73 79.03 -16.49
C GLY A 588 -16.38 77.57 -16.17
N ASN A 589 -16.57 76.65 -17.11
CA ASN A 589 -16.21 75.22 -16.94
C ASN A 589 -14.71 74.99 -17.18
N LYS A 590 -14.10 74.12 -16.38
CA LYS A 590 -12.67 73.84 -16.41
C LYS A 590 -12.41 72.46 -17.03
N LEU A 591 -11.73 72.43 -18.18
CA LEU A 591 -11.24 71.21 -18.82
C LEU A 591 -9.77 70.99 -18.45
N ILE A 592 -9.50 69.90 -17.73
CA ILE A 592 -8.14 69.53 -17.30
C ILE A 592 -7.69 68.31 -18.11
N TYR A 593 -6.59 68.49 -18.85
CA TYR A 593 -5.93 67.43 -19.61
C TYR A 593 -4.78 66.83 -18.79
N TYR A 594 -4.86 65.53 -18.55
CA TYR A 594 -3.79 64.68 -18.07
C TYR A 594 -3.29 63.77 -19.21
N ALA A 595 -2.19 63.05 -19.01
CA ALA A 595 -1.59 62.18 -20.04
C ALA A 595 -2.58 61.14 -20.62
N ASN A 596 -3.42 60.55 -19.76
CA ASN A 596 -4.37 59.50 -20.13
C ASN A 596 -5.82 59.80 -19.72
N ARG A 597 -6.12 61.04 -19.30
CA ARG A 597 -7.44 61.42 -18.76
C ARG A 597 -7.78 62.86 -19.13
N ILE A 598 -9.04 63.12 -19.46
CA ILE A 598 -9.58 64.47 -19.61
C ILE A 598 -10.76 64.58 -18.66
N VAL A 599 -10.75 65.59 -17.78
CA VAL A 599 -11.82 65.83 -16.81
C VAL A 599 -12.46 67.17 -17.11
N LYS A 600 -13.79 67.18 -17.19
CA LYS A 600 -14.60 68.40 -17.26
C LYS A 600 -15.19 68.68 -15.89
N LEU A 601 -14.86 69.84 -15.32
CA LEU A 601 -15.36 70.32 -14.04
C LEU A 601 -16.28 71.54 -14.26
N ASP A 602 -17.32 71.65 -13.44
CA ASP A 602 -18.14 72.85 -13.32
C ASP A 602 -17.41 73.99 -12.59
N SER A 603 -17.98 75.19 -12.64
CA SER A 603 -17.54 76.37 -11.88
C SER A 603 -17.48 76.13 -10.36
N GLU A 604 -18.32 75.22 -9.84
CA GLU A 604 -18.35 74.78 -8.44
C GLU A 604 -17.38 73.63 -8.12
N GLY A 605 -16.66 73.11 -9.13
CA GLY A 605 -15.69 72.01 -8.96
C GLY A 605 -16.27 70.59 -9.06
N ASN A 606 -17.55 70.45 -9.40
CA ASN A 606 -18.19 69.14 -9.62
C ASN A 606 -17.75 68.51 -10.96
N LYS A 607 -17.54 67.18 -10.98
CA LYS A 607 -17.14 66.45 -12.20
C LYS A 607 -18.35 66.21 -13.10
N LEU A 608 -18.40 66.87 -14.26
CA LEU A 608 -19.45 66.70 -15.27
C LEU A 608 -19.23 65.47 -16.16
N ALA A 609 -18.01 65.31 -16.66
CA ALA A 609 -17.67 64.26 -17.61
C ALA A 609 -16.20 63.90 -17.50
N GLN A 610 -15.91 62.63 -17.72
CA GLN A 610 -14.57 62.10 -17.71
C GLN A 610 -14.31 61.28 -18.95
N TYR A 611 -13.23 61.60 -19.67
CA TYR A 611 -12.73 60.79 -20.77
C TYR A 611 -11.42 60.11 -20.36
N ILE A 612 -11.26 58.87 -20.79
CA ILE A 612 -10.06 58.07 -20.58
C ILE A 612 -9.47 57.75 -21.94
N ARG A 613 -8.14 57.81 -22.02
CA ARG A 613 -7.41 57.35 -23.18
C ARG A 613 -7.20 55.84 -23.09
N THR A 614 -7.86 55.10 -23.97
CA THR A 614 -7.79 53.62 -24.01
C THR A 614 -7.66 53.11 -25.44
N THR A 615 -7.62 51.79 -25.59
CA THR A 615 -7.72 51.10 -26.88
C THR A 615 -8.99 50.26 -26.91
N VAL A 616 -9.47 49.92 -28.10
CA VAL A 616 -10.64 49.03 -28.24
C VAL A 616 -10.36 47.66 -27.63
N GLY A 617 -9.15 47.11 -27.79
CA GLY A 617 -8.81 45.81 -27.19
C GLY A 617 -8.89 45.80 -25.65
N ARG A 618 -8.49 46.88 -24.97
CA ARG A 618 -8.66 47.03 -23.52
C ARG A 618 -10.13 47.13 -23.11
N ILE A 619 -10.94 47.80 -23.92
CA ILE A 619 -12.39 47.90 -23.73
C ILE A 619 -13.02 46.50 -23.81
N LEU A 620 -12.70 45.73 -24.85
CA LEU A 620 -13.20 44.36 -25.03
C LEU A 620 -12.83 43.47 -23.84
N PHE A 621 -11.56 43.51 -23.42
CA PHE A 621 -11.09 42.74 -22.26
C PHE A 621 -11.82 43.12 -20.97
N ASN A 622 -11.97 44.42 -20.70
CA ASN A 622 -12.67 44.90 -19.51
C ASN A 622 -14.18 44.57 -19.54
N ASN A 623 -14.80 44.59 -20.72
CA ASN A 623 -16.20 44.20 -20.87
C ASN A 623 -16.41 42.72 -20.50
N VAL A 624 -15.49 41.84 -20.92
CA VAL A 624 -15.51 40.42 -20.52
C VAL A 624 -15.40 40.28 -19.01
N ILE A 625 -14.48 41.02 -18.36
CA ILE A 625 -14.34 41.00 -16.90
C ILE A 625 -15.63 41.46 -16.21
N LYS A 626 -16.20 42.59 -16.63
CA LYS A 626 -17.46 43.10 -16.06
C LYS A 626 -18.60 42.11 -16.20
N ASN A 627 -18.77 41.51 -17.37
CA ASN A 627 -19.79 40.50 -17.60
C ASN A 627 -19.60 39.28 -16.68
N SER A 628 -18.36 38.87 -16.43
CA SER A 628 -18.06 37.76 -15.52
C SER A 628 -18.24 38.06 -14.03
N LEU A 629 -18.27 39.34 -13.62
CA LEU A 629 -18.50 39.75 -12.23
C LEU A 629 -19.99 39.93 -11.89
N ILE A 630 -20.83 40.10 -12.91
CA ILE A 630 -22.29 40.31 -12.77
C ILE A 630 -23.03 38.97 -12.75
N THR A 631 -22.44 37.92 -13.34
CA THR A 631 -22.90 36.52 -13.29
C THR A 631 -22.35 35.80 -12.07
#